data_AF-A0A7Y2YKX4-F1
#
_entry.id   AF-A0A7Y2YKX4-F1
#
_cell.length_a   1.000
_cell.length_b   1.000
_cell.length_c   1.000
_cell.angle_alpha   90.00
_cell.angle_beta   90.00
_cell.angle_gamma   90.00
#
_symmetry.space_group_name_H-M   'P 1'
#
loop_
_entity.id
_entity.type
_entity.pdbx_description
1 polymer ?
#
loop_
_entity_poly.entity_id
_entity_poly.type
_entity_poly.pdbx_seq_one_letter_code
_entity_poly.pdbx_strand_id
1 'polypeptide(L)'
;MDKNRPPDARRSPANHRAVIGPRLRRLLALLFLLAGLLFANSLYLLAVRAAEAVSGELYQEYFYQLMFLLHLAVGLLILLPAVVFGALHLRNAWRRPNFRAVRAGLALFLTILLLLISGLVLVRFDFFSIRDPLLRDLFFWIHVITPLMAIWLFVLHRLAGRNLSFRPGVAWAAVAVVLVAVSVLPQVLKKNTDAAGAASAAADVSGRFFPSLARTSDDEYLSAGLLMMDGYCQECHADVHERWQQSAHRFSSFNNPAYRFAVMNSRKLGVERDGDTHASRFCAGCHDPVPFFSGAFDDPSFGDPEDPLSSAGITCTACHAITRIDSPRGNADFTIEAPRHYPFTFSGNTFLQWLNRQLLKAKPEFHKKTFLKPLHREPGFCGSCHKVHIPPELNGYKWLRGQNHQDSYHLSGVSGHGASSFYYPASAVHNCAGCHMPLEPSDDFGAAHFDGSGRLTVHDHLFPGANTALPHLRNAPEWVNRAHVDFLREALRVDIFGLRTGGTIEGPLAAPLRPGVPRLEPGRHYLLDTVLRTLKPGHLFTEGTADSNEVWLEVTVRSGDEIIGRSGHLDHDGQVDPWSHFLNVYLLDRDGERIDRRNVEDIFTPLYNHQIPPGAADVVHFAFTAPPDRTAPISVEVKLNYRKFDTVFLRHFLDDPTAVNDLPVTVIARDEITFDMAGGTAGQAAETDIPAWERWNDYGIGLLRKAQRGELRQAEYAFRRVEDLGRADGPLNLARVYLREGRLEDAAQALERASAFDPAPLPWLLHWLTGRVNQQNGELDEAIANYRHILNTDFEVARQRGFDFGEDFRVINRLGQALFERSKFERGAQSQEARDAFLREARDRFMDTLE
;
A
#
# COMPACT_ATOMS: atom_id res chain seq x y z
N MET A 1 -96.31 -39.98 -53.43
CA MET A 1 -96.14 -38.51 -53.47
C MET A 1 -96.29 -38.00 -52.05
N ASP A 2 -95.23 -38.05 -51.24
CA ASP A 2 -95.22 -37.49 -49.88
C ASP A 2 -93.82 -37.57 -49.24
N LYS A 3 -93.56 -36.68 -48.27
CA LYS A 3 -92.66 -36.75 -47.10
C LYS A 3 -91.14 -37.01 -47.26
N ASN A 4 -90.33 -36.00 -46.89
CA ASN A 4 -89.33 -36.05 -45.78
C ASN A 4 -88.20 -35.02 -45.98
N ARG A 5 -88.16 -33.97 -45.14
CA ARG A 5 -86.90 -33.28 -44.81
C ARG A 5 -86.95 -32.81 -43.35
N PRO A 6 -86.00 -33.23 -42.49
CA PRO A 6 -86.02 -32.88 -41.06
C PRO A 6 -85.52 -31.44 -40.82
N PRO A 7 -85.87 -30.84 -39.67
CA PRO A 7 -85.39 -29.52 -39.27
C PRO A 7 -83.91 -29.57 -38.86
N ASP A 8 -83.15 -28.59 -39.32
CA ASP A 8 -81.70 -28.48 -39.08
C ASP A 8 -81.42 -28.16 -37.60
N ALA A 9 -80.64 -29.02 -36.97
CA ALA A 9 -80.31 -28.96 -35.56
C ALA A 9 -79.42 -27.75 -35.28
N ARG A 10 -79.92 -26.79 -34.49
CA ARG A 10 -79.11 -25.75 -33.85
C ARG A 10 -78.08 -26.44 -32.94
N ARG A 11 -76.83 -26.56 -33.43
CA ARG A 11 -75.68 -26.89 -32.59
C ARG A 11 -75.57 -25.85 -31.49
N SER A 12 -75.75 -26.27 -30.25
CA SER A 12 -75.42 -25.49 -29.06
C SER A 12 -73.96 -25.05 -29.13
N PRO A 13 -73.62 -23.77 -28.85
CA PRO A 13 -72.22 -23.36 -28.77
C PRO A 13 -71.59 -24.10 -27.60
N ALA A 14 -70.67 -25.02 -27.89
CA ALA A 14 -69.85 -25.68 -26.88
C ALA A 14 -69.23 -24.61 -25.98
N ASN A 15 -69.58 -24.64 -24.70
CA ASN A 15 -69.11 -23.77 -23.63
C ASN A 15 -67.60 -23.53 -23.75
N HIS A 16 -67.20 -22.46 -24.43
CA HIS A 16 -65.80 -22.06 -24.56
C HIS A 16 -65.37 -21.49 -23.21
N ARG A 17 -64.99 -22.36 -22.27
CA ARG A 17 -64.39 -21.94 -20.99
C ARG A 17 -63.24 -20.99 -21.32
N ALA A 18 -63.31 -19.75 -20.84
CA ALA A 18 -62.26 -18.77 -21.06
C ALA A 18 -60.95 -19.28 -20.44
N VAL A 19 -59.82 -19.13 -21.16
CA VAL A 19 -58.49 -19.55 -20.70
C VAL A 19 -58.12 -18.87 -19.37
N ILE A 20 -58.61 -17.66 -19.16
CA ILE A 20 -58.49 -16.89 -17.91
C ILE A 20 -59.87 -16.83 -17.25
N GLY A 21 -60.10 -17.73 -16.28
CA GLY A 21 -61.29 -17.72 -15.43
C GLY A 21 -61.30 -16.55 -14.43
N PRO A 22 -62.38 -16.34 -13.66
CA PRO A 22 -62.53 -15.20 -12.75
C PRO A 22 -61.45 -15.14 -11.66
N ARG A 23 -61.02 -16.29 -11.12
CA ARG A 23 -59.91 -16.35 -10.15
C ARG A 23 -58.56 -16.01 -10.79
N LEU A 24 -58.29 -16.53 -11.99
CA LEU A 24 -57.05 -16.26 -12.73
C LEU A 24 -56.97 -14.80 -13.21
N ARG A 25 -58.13 -14.15 -13.42
CA ARG A 25 -58.22 -12.72 -13.75
C ARG A 25 -57.81 -11.82 -12.58
N ARG A 26 -58.19 -12.17 -11.33
CA ARG A 26 -57.74 -11.45 -10.13
C ARG A 26 -56.23 -11.60 -9.93
N LEU A 27 -55.70 -12.81 -10.13
CA LEU A 27 -54.26 -13.08 -10.07
C LEU A 27 -53.49 -12.28 -11.13
N LEU A 28 -54.01 -12.22 -12.37
CA LEU A 28 -53.41 -11.41 -13.43
C LEU A 28 -53.42 -9.90 -13.10
N ALA A 29 -54.50 -9.39 -12.50
CA ALA A 29 -54.57 -7.99 -12.08
C ALA A 29 -53.52 -7.67 -11.00
N LEU A 30 -53.35 -8.56 -10.02
CA LEU A 30 -52.28 -8.46 -9.01
C LEU A 30 -50.90 -8.49 -9.68
N LEU A 31 -50.66 -9.39 -10.63
CA LEU A 31 -49.40 -9.45 -11.37
C LEU A 31 -49.09 -8.18 -12.15
N PHE A 32 -50.09 -7.59 -12.82
CA PHE A 32 -49.89 -6.32 -13.51
C PHE A 32 -49.61 -5.15 -12.55
N LEU A 33 -50.24 -5.14 -11.37
CA LEU A 33 -49.94 -4.14 -10.34
C LEU A 33 -48.49 -4.28 -9.85
N LEU A 34 -48.08 -5.49 -9.46
CA LEU A 34 -46.73 -5.76 -8.96
C LEU A 34 -45.66 -5.51 -10.05
N ALA A 35 -45.92 -5.93 -11.29
CA ALA A 35 -45.03 -5.68 -12.42
C ALA A 35 -44.95 -4.18 -12.77
N GLY A 36 -46.05 -3.44 -12.65
CA GLY A 36 -46.07 -1.98 -12.84
C GLY A 36 -45.25 -1.24 -11.79
N LEU A 37 -45.36 -1.65 -10.51
CA LEU A 37 -44.53 -1.13 -9.42
C LEU A 37 -43.05 -1.43 -9.64
N LEU A 38 -42.70 -2.69 -9.99
CA LEU A 38 -41.33 -3.08 -10.31
C LEU A 38 -40.79 -2.30 -11.52
N PHE A 39 -41.59 -2.10 -12.56
CA PHE A 39 -41.18 -1.32 -13.73
C PHE A 39 -40.85 0.12 -13.37
N ALA A 40 -41.73 0.80 -12.61
CA ALA A 40 -41.48 2.18 -12.17
C ALA A 40 -40.24 2.28 -11.27
N ASN A 41 -40.09 1.34 -10.35
CA ASN A 41 -38.94 1.27 -9.46
C ASN A 41 -37.63 0.96 -10.21
N SER A 42 -37.63 0.01 -11.14
CA SER A 42 -36.48 -0.27 -12.02
C SER A 42 -36.09 0.94 -12.85
N LEU A 43 -37.07 1.70 -13.36
CA LEU A 43 -36.79 2.92 -14.11
C LEU A 43 -36.09 3.97 -13.24
N TYR A 44 -36.51 4.13 -11.98
CA TYR A 44 -35.83 4.98 -11.00
C TYR A 44 -34.38 4.50 -10.76
N LEU A 45 -34.18 3.22 -10.44
CA LEU A 45 -32.85 2.68 -10.15
C LEU A 45 -31.90 2.81 -11.36
N LEU A 46 -32.42 2.61 -12.57
CA LEU A 46 -31.68 2.79 -13.82
C LEU A 46 -31.37 4.25 -14.09
N ALA A 47 -32.31 5.17 -13.85
CA ALA A 47 -32.10 6.60 -14.05
C ALA A 47 -31.03 7.17 -13.12
N VAL A 48 -31.03 6.76 -11.84
CA VAL A 48 -29.95 7.12 -10.91
C VAL A 48 -28.61 6.59 -11.40
N ARG A 49 -28.54 5.31 -11.79
CA ARG A 49 -27.29 4.72 -12.33
C ARG A 49 -26.80 5.42 -13.61
N ALA A 50 -27.71 5.80 -14.50
CA ALA A 50 -27.37 6.56 -15.70
C ALA A 50 -26.86 7.96 -15.35
N ALA A 51 -27.48 8.64 -14.38
CA ALA A 51 -27.01 9.94 -13.90
C ALA A 51 -25.60 9.85 -13.28
N GLU A 52 -25.32 8.82 -12.47
CA GLU A 52 -23.97 8.57 -11.94
C GLU A 52 -22.96 8.29 -13.06
N ALA A 53 -23.32 7.47 -14.06
CA ALA A 53 -22.43 7.14 -15.17
C ALA A 53 -22.08 8.37 -16.03
N VAL A 54 -23.00 9.34 -16.15
CA VAL A 54 -22.80 10.57 -16.92
C VAL A 54 -22.03 11.62 -16.11
N SER A 55 -22.29 11.74 -14.82
CA SER A 55 -21.71 12.79 -13.96
C SER A 55 -20.42 12.38 -13.24
N GLY A 56 -20.16 11.09 -13.07
CA GLY A 56 -19.09 10.57 -12.20
C GLY A 56 -19.44 10.60 -10.69
N GLU A 57 -20.53 11.25 -10.32
CA GLU A 57 -20.93 11.47 -8.93
C GLU A 57 -21.66 10.25 -8.32
N LEU A 58 -21.65 10.17 -6.98
CA LEU A 58 -22.46 9.20 -6.23
C LEU A 58 -23.87 9.79 -5.98
N TYR A 59 -24.91 9.07 -6.41
CA TYR A 59 -26.33 9.35 -6.18
C TYR A 59 -27.07 8.17 -5.54
N GLN A 60 -26.42 7.01 -5.36
CA GLN A 60 -26.98 5.83 -4.67
C GLN A 60 -27.08 6.00 -3.13
N GLU A 61 -27.63 7.12 -2.69
CA GLU A 61 -27.77 7.51 -1.28
C GLU A 61 -28.84 6.67 -0.54
N TYR A 62 -29.10 7.02 0.73
CA TYR A 62 -30.08 6.33 1.59
C TYR A 62 -31.43 6.02 0.91
N PHE A 63 -32.02 6.99 0.19
CA PHE A 63 -33.30 6.78 -0.49
C PHE A 63 -33.19 5.78 -1.65
N TYR A 64 -32.09 5.78 -2.40
CA TYR A 64 -31.84 4.75 -3.41
C TYR A 64 -31.79 3.36 -2.78
N GLN A 65 -31.14 3.22 -1.62
CA GLN A 65 -31.09 1.93 -0.90
C GLN A 65 -32.48 1.47 -0.46
N LEU A 66 -33.37 2.39 -0.05
CA LEU A 66 -34.78 2.06 0.23
C LEU A 66 -35.56 1.67 -1.03
N MET A 67 -35.33 2.33 -2.16
CA MET A 67 -35.94 1.95 -3.44
C MET A 67 -35.43 0.60 -3.94
N PHE A 68 -34.16 0.28 -3.71
CA PHE A 68 -33.60 -1.03 -4.01
C PHE A 68 -34.19 -2.10 -3.07
N LEU A 69 -34.35 -1.80 -1.79
CA LEU A 69 -35.07 -2.67 -0.86
C LEU A 69 -36.51 -2.96 -1.32
N LEU A 70 -37.23 -1.92 -1.78
CA LEU A 70 -38.56 -2.06 -2.35
C LEU A 70 -38.53 -2.98 -3.60
N HIS A 71 -37.51 -2.85 -4.45
CA HIS A 71 -37.31 -3.73 -5.60
C HIS A 71 -37.24 -5.20 -5.18
N LEU A 72 -36.40 -5.50 -4.19
CA LEU A 72 -36.21 -6.85 -3.68
C LEU A 72 -37.49 -7.40 -3.05
N ALA A 73 -38.17 -6.60 -2.21
CA ALA A 73 -39.39 -7.01 -1.54
C ALA A 73 -40.53 -7.32 -2.53
N VAL A 74 -40.76 -6.44 -3.51
CA VAL A 74 -41.81 -6.63 -4.53
C VAL A 74 -41.42 -7.76 -5.49
N GLY A 75 -40.12 -7.91 -5.80
CA GLY A 75 -39.57 -9.00 -6.63
C GLY A 75 -39.78 -10.38 -5.99
N LEU A 76 -39.53 -10.50 -4.68
CA LEU A 76 -39.84 -11.73 -3.93
C LEU A 76 -41.35 -12.00 -3.88
N LEU A 77 -42.16 -10.95 -3.70
CA LEU A 77 -43.62 -11.07 -3.64
C LEU A 77 -44.25 -11.51 -4.98
N ILE A 78 -43.69 -11.10 -6.13
CA ILE A 78 -44.24 -11.48 -7.45
C ILE A 78 -43.89 -12.91 -7.86
N LEU A 79 -42.85 -13.51 -7.26
CA LEU A 79 -42.30 -14.81 -7.66
C LEU A 79 -43.36 -15.92 -7.66
N LEU A 80 -43.98 -16.20 -6.52
CA LEU A 80 -44.98 -17.28 -6.40
C LEU A 80 -46.24 -17.00 -7.23
N PRO A 81 -46.88 -15.80 -7.17
CA PRO A 81 -48.00 -15.46 -8.04
C PRO A 81 -47.71 -15.64 -9.54
N ALA A 82 -46.51 -15.27 -10.00
CA ALA A 82 -46.14 -15.35 -11.41
C ALA A 82 -45.97 -16.79 -11.89
N VAL A 83 -45.29 -17.62 -11.10
CA VAL A 83 -45.11 -19.05 -11.39
C VAL A 83 -46.46 -19.78 -11.39
N VAL A 84 -47.29 -19.54 -10.37
CA VAL A 84 -48.63 -20.16 -10.24
C VAL A 84 -49.53 -19.73 -11.40
N PHE A 85 -49.55 -18.43 -11.73
CA PHE A 85 -50.32 -17.93 -12.87
C PHE A 85 -49.86 -18.57 -14.18
N GLY A 86 -48.56 -18.57 -14.44
CA GLY A 86 -47.99 -19.11 -15.67
C GLY A 86 -48.27 -20.60 -15.84
N ALA A 87 -48.12 -21.40 -14.78
CA ALA A 87 -48.42 -22.83 -14.80
C ALA A 87 -49.91 -23.12 -15.04
N LEU A 88 -50.81 -22.42 -14.32
CA LEU A 88 -52.26 -22.57 -14.49
C LEU A 88 -52.73 -22.07 -15.85
N HIS A 89 -52.15 -20.98 -16.35
CA HIS A 89 -52.44 -20.42 -17.67
C HIS A 89 -52.00 -21.38 -18.78
N LEU A 90 -50.78 -21.91 -18.70
CA LEU A 90 -50.24 -22.89 -19.64
C LEU A 90 -51.09 -24.15 -19.68
N ARG A 91 -51.47 -24.70 -18.51
CA ARG A 91 -52.37 -25.87 -18.41
C ARG A 91 -53.70 -25.64 -19.14
N ASN A 92 -54.28 -24.44 -19.02
CA ASN A 92 -55.55 -24.09 -19.66
C ASN A 92 -55.41 -23.78 -21.16
N ALA A 93 -54.23 -23.36 -21.60
CA ALA A 93 -53.96 -22.92 -22.98
C ALA A 93 -53.34 -24.00 -23.87
N TRP A 94 -52.64 -24.99 -23.31
CA TRP A 94 -51.82 -25.97 -24.02
C TRP A 94 -52.56 -26.74 -25.12
N ARG A 95 -53.84 -27.06 -24.89
CA ARG A 95 -54.68 -27.84 -25.82
C ARG A 95 -55.43 -26.98 -26.85
N ARG A 96 -55.11 -25.69 -26.98
CA ARG A 96 -55.79 -24.78 -27.91
C ARG A 96 -55.15 -24.85 -29.32
N PRO A 97 -55.95 -24.71 -30.38
CA PRO A 97 -55.47 -24.84 -31.77
C PRO A 97 -54.60 -23.67 -32.26
N ASN A 98 -54.50 -22.57 -31.50
CA ASN A 98 -53.65 -21.44 -31.86
C ASN A 98 -52.20 -21.68 -31.40
N PHE A 99 -51.46 -22.47 -32.17
CA PHE A 99 -50.09 -22.85 -31.87
C PHE A 99 -49.12 -21.66 -31.79
N ARG A 100 -49.37 -20.59 -32.54
CA ARG A 100 -48.55 -19.36 -32.50
C ARG A 100 -48.66 -18.67 -31.14
N ALA A 101 -49.88 -18.50 -30.63
CA ALA A 101 -50.12 -17.93 -29.31
C ALA A 101 -49.59 -18.82 -28.18
N VAL A 102 -49.74 -20.15 -28.29
CA VAL A 102 -49.21 -21.10 -27.28
C VAL A 102 -47.69 -21.09 -27.23
N ARG A 103 -47.00 -21.11 -28.39
CA ARG A 103 -45.52 -21.04 -28.45
C ARG A 103 -44.98 -19.71 -27.92
N ALA A 104 -45.56 -18.58 -28.32
CA ALA A 104 -45.19 -17.27 -27.80
C ALA A 104 -45.44 -17.16 -26.28
N GLY A 105 -46.53 -17.77 -25.79
CA GLY A 105 -46.84 -17.82 -24.35
C GLY A 105 -45.87 -18.70 -23.56
N LEU A 106 -45.42 -19.82 -24.14
CA LEU A 106 -44.40 -20.67 -23.53
C LEU A 106 -43.04 -19.95 -23.47
N ALA A 107 -42.61 -19.32 -24.56
CA ALA A 107 -41.38 -18.52 -24.58
C ALA A 107 -41.42 -17.37 -23.56
N LEU A 108 -42.56 -16.68 -23.46
CA LEU A 108 -42.79 -15.66 -22.44
C LEU A 108 -42.68 -16.24 -21.02
N PHE A 109 -43.32 -17.39 -20.76
CA PHE A 109 -43.27 -18.03 -19.44
C PHE A 109 -41.85 -18.45 -19.06
N LEU A 110 -41.09 -19.05 -19.98
CA LEU A 110 -39.68 -19.39 -19.77
C LEU A 110 -38.82 -18.15 -19.53
N THR A 111 -39.08 -17.05 -20.25
CA THR A 111 -38.38 -15.78 -20.04
C THR A 111 -38.69 -15.18 -18.66
N ILE A 112 -39.94 -15.25 -18.20
CA ILE A 112 -40.33 -14.82 -16.86
C ILE A 112 -39.67 -15.72 -15.80
N LEU A 113 -39.59 -17.03 -16.01
CA LEU A 113 -38.86 -17.93 -15.11
C LEU A 113 -37.37 -17.56 -15.05
N LEU A 114 -36.74 -17.29 -16.19
CA LEU A 114 -35.34 -16.86 -16.25
C LEU A 114 -35.14 -15.51 -15.54
N LEU A 115 -36.06 -14.56 -15.69
CA LEU A 115 -36.05 -13.28 -14.96
C LEU A 115 -36.13 -13.50 -13.44
N LEU A 116 -37.05 -14.35 -12.98
CA LEU A 116 -37.21 -14.65 -11.55
C LEU A 116 -36.01 -15.41 -10.98
N ILE A 117 -35.47 -16.38 -11.71
CA ILE A 117 -34.29 -17.15 -11.31
C ILE A 117 -33.05 -16.25 -11.26
N SER A 118 -32.81 -15.45 -12.30
CA SER A 118 -31.69 -14.50 -12.30
C SER A 118 -31.81 -13.48 -11.17
N GLY A 119 -33.02 -13.02 -10.86
CA GLY A 119 -33.27 -12.17 -9.70
C GLY A 119 -32.92 -12.86 -8.38
N LEU A 120 -33.39 -14.10 -8.18
CA LEU A 120 -33.10 -14.88 -6.97
C LEU A 120 -31.60 -15.18 -6.80
N VAL A 121 -30.91 -15.47 -7.91
CA VAL A 121 -29.47 -15.74 -7.93
C VAL A 121 -28.64 -14.49 -7.57
N LEU A 122 -29.12 -13.30 -7.93
CA LEU A 122 -28.46 -12.04 -7.58
C LEU A 122 -28.71 -11.62 -6.12
N VAL A 123 -29.74 -12.18 -5.47
CA VAL A 123 -29.93 -12.00 -4.03
C VAL A 123 -28.93 -12.89 -3.28
N ARG A 124 -28.13 -12.26 -2.42
CA ARG A 124 -27.07 -12.94 -1.67
C ARG A 124 -27.55 -13.38 -0.29
N PHE A 125 -28.28 -14.50 -0.25
CA PHE A 125 -28.69 -15.10 1.01
C PHE A 125 -27.51 -15.74 1.75
N ASP A 126 -27.64 -15.89 3.06
CA ASP A 126 -26.57 -16.48 3.89
C ASP A 126 -26.29 -17.95 3.55
N PHE A 127 -27.29 -18.69 3.03
CA PHE A 127 -27.15 -20.09 2.60
C PHE A 127 -26.75 -20.26 1.11
N PHE A 128 -26.82 -19.19 0.31
CA PHE A 128 -26.52 -19.23 -1.12
C PHE A 128 -26.16 -17.84 -1.64
N SER A 129 -24.91 -17.68 -2.07
CA SER A 129 -24.42 -16.44 -2.68
C SER A 129 -23.34 -16.72 -3.73
N ILE A 130 -23.48 -16.17 -4.94
CA ILE A 130 -22.40 -16.16 -5.93
C ILE A 130 -21.42 -15.03 -5.59
N ARG A 131 -20.18 -15.41 -5.26
CA ARG A 131 -19.08 -14.48 -4.92
C ARG A 131 -18.22 -14.12 -6.13
N ASP A 132 -18.08 -15.04 -7.08
CA ASP A 132 -17.36 -14.82 -8.34
C ASP A 132 -17.93 -13.61 -9.12
N PRO A 133 -17.10 -12.57 -9.41
CA PRO A 133 -17.54 -11.38 -10.11
C PRO A 133 -18.07 -11.63 -11.54
N LEU A 134 -17.45 -12.55 -12.28
CA LEU A 134 -17.80 -12.84 -13.68
C LEU A 134 -19.15 -13.55 -13.77
N LEU A 135 -19.37 -14.54 -12.91
CA LEU A 135 -20.66 -15.23 -12.83
C LEU A 135 -21.77 -14.27 -12.42
N ARG A 136 -21.50 -13.35 -11.49
CA ARG A 136 -22.48 -12.33 -11.08
C ARG A 136 -22.84 -11.38 -12.22
N ASP A 137 -21.85 -10.92 -12.98
CA ASP A 137 -22.09 -10.04 -14.13
C ASP A 137 -22.93 -10.71 -15.21
N LEU A 138 -22.71 -12.01 -15.46
CA LEU A 138 -23.55 -12.80 -16.37
C LEU A 138 -25.03 -12.79 -15.92
N PHE A 139 -25.29 -13.15 -14.66
CA PHE A 139 -26.67 -13.16 -14.14
C PHE A 139 -27.29 -11.76 -14.06
N PHE A 140 -26.50 -10.72 -13.82
CA PHE A 140 -26.93 -9.33 -13.88
C PHE A 140 -27.44 -8.98 -15.28
N TRP A 141 -26.68 -9.28 -16.34
CA TRP A 141 -27.12 -9.00 -17.71
C TRP A 141 -28.33 -9.83 -18.12
N ILE A 142 -28.42 -11.09 -17.70
CA ILE A 142 -29.65 -11.89 -17.88
C ILE A 142 -30.85 -11.20 -17.22
N HIS A 143 -30.69 -10.70 -16.00
CA HIS A 143 -31.76 -10.02 -15.26
C HIS A 143 -32.18 -8.67 -15.89
N VAL A 144 -31.26 -7.98 -16.56
CA VAL A 144 -31.53 -6.71 -17.27
C VAL A 144 -32.21 -6.93 -18.64
N ILE A 145 -31.80 -7.98 -19.37
CA ILE A 145 -32.29 -8.23 -20.74
C ILE A 145 -33.67 -8.92 -20.73
N THR A 146 -33.90 -9.84 -19.79
CA THR A 146 -35.13 -10.65 -19.75
C THR A 146 -36.44 -9.85 -19.59
N PRO A 147 -36.52 -8.71 -18.87
CA PRO A 147 -37.72 -7.87 -18.84
C PRO A 147 -38.06 -7.28 -20.21
N LEU A 148 -37.06 -6.81 -20.97
CA LEU A 148 -37.26 -6.27 -22.32
C LEU A 148 -37.78 -7.35 -23.27
N MET A 149 -37.18 -8.55 -23.19
CA MET A 149 -37.63 -9.71 -23.93
C MET A 149 -39.05 -10.15 -23.51
N ALA A 150 -39.39 -10.10 -22.21
CA ALA A 150 -40.71 -10.42 -21.71
C ALA A 150 -41.78 -9.43 -22.21
N ILE A 151 -41.48 -8.12 -22.25
CA ILE A 151 -42.37 -7.10 -22.82
C ILE A 151 -42.63 -7.40 -24.30
N TRP A 152 -41.57 -7.63 -25.08
CA TRP A 152 -41.68 -7.95 -26.50
C TRP A 152 -42.47 -9.25 -26.76
N LEU A 153 -42.16 -10.33 -26.04
CA LEU A 153 -42.87 -11.61 -26.13
C LEU A 153 -44.31 -11.51 -25.65
N PHE A 154 -44.62 -10.67 -24.66
CA PHE A 154 -45.98 -10.40 -24.21
C PHE A 154 -46.80 -9.71 -25.31
N VAL A 155 -46.22 -8.72 -26.00
CA VAL A 155 -46.85 -8.07 -27.16
C VAL A 155 -47.12 -9.10 -28.26
N LEU A 156 -46.13 -9.94 -28.62
CA LEU A 156 -46.29 -10.99 -29.63
C LEU A 156 -47.36 -12.03 -29.25
N HIS A 157 -47.33 -12.52 -28.01
CA HIS A 157 -48.32 -13.46 -27.47
C HIS A 157 -49.73 -12.89 -27.58
N ARG A 158 -49.87 -11.57 -27.40
CA ARG A 158 -51.16 -10.91 -27.44
C ARG A 158 -51.64 -10.53 -28.83
N LEU A 159 -50.75 -10.11 -29.72
CA LEU A 159 -51.04 -9.91 -31.15
C LEU A 159 -51.46 -11.20 -31.84
N ALA A 160 -50.89 -12.35 -31.45
CA ALA A 160 -51.33 -13.67 -31.89
C ALA A 160 -52.68 -14.11 -31.27
N GLY A 161 -53.21 -13.35 -30.31
CA GLY A 161 -54.42 -13.64 -29.54
C GLY A 161 -55.60 -12.71 -29.87
N ARG A 162 -56.18 -12.10 -28.83
CA ARG A 162 -57.32 -11.17 -28.92
C ARG A 162 -56.77 -9.72 -28.77
N ASN A 163 -57.47 -8.68 -29.21
CA ASN A 163 -56.88 -7.33 -29.19
C ASN A 163 -56.55 -6.82 -27.76
N LEU A 164 -55.50 -6.01 -27.62
CA LEU A 164 -55.04 -5.38 -26.37
C LEU A 164 -55.36 -3.88 -26.42
N SER A 165 -55.81 -3.31 -25.31
CA SER A 165 -55.84 -1.85 -25.13
C SER A 165 -54.52 -1.39 -24.51
N PHE A 166 -53.72 -0.60 -25.23
CA PHE A 166 -52.44 -0.08 -24.73
C PHE A 166 -52.58 1.08 -23.73
N ARG A 167 -53.76 1.71 -23.65
CA ARG A 167 -54.01 2.90 -22.82
C ARG A 167 -53.57 2.77 -21.35
N PRO A 168 -53.87 1.68 -20.63
CA PRO A 168 -53.42 1.53 -19.24
C PRO A 168 -51.89 1.39 -19.12
N GLY A 169 -51.25 0.67 -20.04
CA GLY A 169 -49.80 0.50 -20.04
C GLY A 169 -49.04 1.80 -20.34
N VAL A 170 -49.53 2.59 -21.29
CA VAL A 170 -48.99 3.93 -21.60
C VAL A 170 -49.18 4.89 -20.42
N ALA A 171 -50.33 4.86 -19.76
CA ALA A 171 -50.58 5.69 -18.57
C ALA A 171 -49.63 5.34 -17.42
N TRP A 172 -49.41 4.04 -17.14
CA TRP A 172 -48.44 3.60 -16.13
C TRP A 172 -47.00 3.99 -16.48
N ALA A 173 -46.61 3.85 -17.75
CA ALA A 173 -45.28 4.27 -18.20
C ALA A 173 -45.09 5.79 -18.08
N ALA A 174 -46.09 6.60 -18.44
CA ALA A 174 -46.04 8.05 -18.29
C ALA A 174 -45.92 8.48 -16.81
N VAL A 175 -46.71 7.86 -15.92
CA VAL A 175 -46.62 8.11 -14.47
C VAL A 175 -45.24 7.74 -13.93
N ALA A 176 -44.70 6.58 -14.33
CA ALA A 176 -43.36 6.16 -13.92
C ALA A 176 -42.28 7.15 -14.37
N VAL A 177 -42.31 7.60 -15.64
CA VAL A 177 -41.36 8.59 -16.17
C VAL A 177 -41.45 9.92 -15.42
N VAL A 178 -42.67 10.41 -15.14
CA VAL A 178 -42.86 11.65 -14.36
C VAL A 178 -42.32 11.51 -12.94
N LEU A 179 -42.61 10.40 -12.25
CA LEU A 179 -42.11 10.16 -10.88
C LEU A 179 -40.58 10.07 -10.84
N VAL A 180 -39.96 9.45 -11.85
CA VAL A 180 -38.50 9.39 -11.99
C VAL A 180 -37.92 10.78 -12.26
N ALA A 181 -38.50 11.54 -13.19
CA ALA A 181 -38.05 12.90 -13.48
C ALA A 181 -38.14 13.79 -12.23
N VAL A 182 -39.25 13.75 -11.49
CA VAL A 182 -39.44 14.55 -10.27
C VAL A 182 -38.49 14.15 -9.14
N SER A 183 -38.09 12.87 -9.04
CA SER A 183 -37.21 12.38 -7.97
C SER A 183 -35.72 12.53 -8.28
N VAL A 184 -35.30 12.39 -9.54
CA VAL A 184 -33.89 12.40 -9.96
C VAL A 184 -33.44 13.80 -10.40
N LEU A 185 -34.27 14.54 -11.13
CA LEU A 185 -33.89 15.85 -11.69
C LEU A 185 -33.46 16.86 -10.61
N PRO A 186 -34.13 16.98 -9.44
CA PRO A 186 -33.68 17.90 -8.39
C PRO A 186 -32.33 17.51 -7.78
N GLN A 187 -32.01 16.21 -7.70
CA GLN A 187 -30.74 15.73 -7.13
C GLN A 187 -29.57 16.07 -8.05
N VAL A 188 -29.76 15.88 -9.36
CA VAL A 188 -28.77 16.24 -10.39
C VAL A 188 -28.59 17.77 -10.45
N LEU A 189 -29.68 18.54 -10.38
CA LEU A 189 -29.61 20.00 -10.41
C LEU A 189 -28.95 20.59 -9.15
N LYS A 190 -29.23 20.04 -7.96
CA LYS A 190 -28.64 20.51 -6.70
C LYS A 190 -27.14 20.23 -6.59
N LYS A 191 -26.68 19.05 -7.02
CA LYS A 191 -25.24 18.73 -6.98
C LYS A 191 -24.42 19.52 -8.01
N ASN A 192 -25.01 19.90 -9.14
CA ASN A 192 -24.36 20.79 -10.12
C ASN A 192 -24.18 22.22 -9.60
N THR A 193 -24.92 22.65 -8.57
CA THR A 193 -24.73 23.96 -7.91
C THR A 193 -23.78 23.92 -6.73
N ASP A 194 -23.55 22.75 -6.13
CA ASP A 194 -22.64 22.56 -4.98
C ASP A 194 -21.19 22.21 -5.42
N ALA A 195 -20.92 22.18 -6.72
CA ALA A 195 -19.58 21.97 -7.30
C ALA A 195 -18.73 23.26 -7.25
N ALA A 196 -18.58 23.84 -6.07
CA ALA A 196 -17.64 24.92 -5.81
C ALA A 196 -17.22 24.89 -4.34
N GLY A 197 -16.01 24.42 -4.07
CA GLY A 197 -15.36 24.64 -2.78
C GLY A 197 -14.59 23.44 -2.24
N ALA A 198 -13.49 23.08 -2.89
CA ALA A 198 -12.34 22.53 -2.19
C ALA A 198 -11.16 23.45 -2.51
N ALA A 199 -11.00 24.48 -1.68
CA ALA A 199 -9.84 25.34 -1.74
C ALA A 199 -8.59 24.50 -1.40
N SER A 200 -7.48 24.80 -2.07
CA SER A 200 -6.18 24.22 -1.77
C SER A 200 -5.86 24.44 -0.29
N ALA A 201 -5.64 23.36 0.45
CA ALA A 201 -5.22 23.41 1.85
C ALA A 201 -3.71 23.73 1.97
N ALA A 202 -3.25 24.71 1.19
CA ALA A 202 -1.92 25.27 1.32
C ALA A 202 -1.97 26.43 2.31
N ALA A 203 -1.31 26.23 3.46
CA ALA A 203 -0.77 27.23 4.40
C ALA A 203 -1.34 27.24 5.82
N ASP A 204 -2.49 26.65 6.14
CA ASP A 204 -3.02 26.80 7.50
C ASP A 204 -2.50 25.73 8.48
N VAL A 205 -1.56 26.15 9.31
CA VAL A 205 -0.91 25.41 10.42
C VAL A 205 -1.62 25.78 11.72
N SER A 206 -2.95 25.63 11.78
CA SER A 206 -3.75 26.15 12.91
C SER A 206 -5.09 25.43 13.22
N GLY A 207 -5.31 24.21 12.71
CA GLY A 207 -6.56 23.46 12.95
C GLY A 207 -6.65 22.79 14.33
N ARG A 208 -7.86 22.31 14.70
CA ARG A 208 -8.15 21.65 15.99
C ARG A 208 -7.19 20.52 16.35
N PHE A 209 -6.68 19.83 15.34
CA PHE A 209 -5.85 18.62 15.47
C PHE A 209 -4.33 18.91 15.45
N PHE A 210 -3.93 20.17 15.27
CA PHE A 210 -2.52 20.57 15.28
C PHE A 210 -1.84 20.24 16.63
N PRO A 211 -0.56 19.79 16.68
CA PRO A 211 0.47 19.70 15.61
C PRO A 211 0.40 18.51 14.63
N SER A 212 -0.59 17.62 14.74
CA SER A 212 -0.87 16.69 13.63
C SER A 212 -1.50 17.46 12.46
N LEU A 213 -1.17 17.07 11.23
CA LEU A 213 -1.73 17.70 10.03
C LEU A 213 -3.07 17.09 9.60
N ALA A 214 -3.58 16.12 10.36
CA ALA A 214 -4.85 15.47 10.07
C ALA A 214 -6.04 16.42 10.23
N ARG A 215 -7.08 16.24 9.41
CA ARG A 215 -8.26 17.10 9.36
C ARG A 215 -9.55 16.32 9.24
N THR A 216 -10.63 16.92 9.69
CA THR A 216 -12.00 16.57 9.30
C THR A 216 -12.52 17.59 8.29
N SER A 217 -13.50 17.22 7.47
CA SER A 217 -14.03 18.10 6.41
C SER A 217 -14.63 19.42 6.92
N ASP A 218 -15.06 19.44 8.17
CA ASP A 218 -15.77 20.54 8.84
C ASP A 218 -15.06 21.03 10.11
N ASP A 219 -13.84 20.55 10.39
CA ASP A 219 -13.06 20.82 11.62
C ASP A 219 -13.79 20.45 12.94
N GLU A 220 -14.79 19.56 12.85
CA GLU A 220 -15.54 18.99 13.97
C GLU A 220 -15.07 17.58 14.34
N TYR A 221 -15.43 17.12 15.55
CA TYR A 221 -15.17 15.76 16.00
C TYR A 221 -16.10 14.72 15.34
N LEU A 222 -15.57 13.53 15.11
CA LEU A 222 -16.31 12.36 14.62
C LEU A 222 -16.75 11.48 15.79
N SER A 223 -17.93 10.86 15.68
CA SER A 223 -18.35 9.86 16.68
C SER A 223 -17.41 8.65 16.65
N ALA A 224 -16.83 8.29 17.81
CA ALA A 224 -15.97 7.11 17.95
C ALA A 224 -16.67 5.83 17.44
N GLY A 225 -17.98 5.69 17.68
CA GLY A 225 -18.76 4.54 17.21
C GLY A 225 -18.81 4.42 15.69
N LEU A 226 -18.65 5.51 14.93
CA LEU A 226 -18.54 5.44 13.47
C LEU A 226 -17.19 4.90 13.02
N LEU A 227 -16.14 5.10 13.82
CA LEU A 227 -14.79 4.65 13.52
C LEU A 227 -14.49 3.25 14.07
N MET A 228 -15.23 2.77 15.07
CA MET A 228 -15.04 1.45 15.72
C MET A 228 -16.00 0.38 15.18
N MET A 229 -16.00 0.19 13.86
CA MET A 229 -16.93 -0.71 13.16
C MET A 229 -16.30 -2.05 12.72
N ASP A 230 -15.17 -2.45 13.30
CA ASP A 230 -14.39 -3.62 12.82
C ASP A 230 -15.20 -4.92 12.86
N GLY A 231 -16.01 -5.13 13.91
CA GLY A 231 -16.90 -6.29 14.01
C GLY A 231 -17.98 -6.32 12.91
N TYR A 232 -18.45 -5.16 12.46
CA TYR A 232 -19.38 -5.06 11.32
C TYR A 232 -18.67 -5.40 9.99
N CYS A 233 -17.40 -5.01 9.84
CA CYS A 233 -16.57 -5.37 8.69
C CYS A 233 -16.28 -6.89 8.65
N GLN A 234 -15.97 -7.49 9.81
CA GLN A 234 -15.64 -8.90 9.98
C GLN A 234 -16.72 -9.84 9.45
N GLU A 235 -18.00 -9.45 9.51
CA GLU A 235 -19.12 -10.28 9.03
C GLU A 235 -19.02 -10.64 7.52
N CYS A 236 -18.29 -9.85 6.73
CA CYS A 236 -18.09 -10.06 5.29
C CYS A 236 -16.61 -10.16 4.86
N HIS A 237 -15.69 -9.80 5.76
CA HIS A 237 -14.25 -9.72 5.55
C HIS A 237 -13.49 -10.45 6.67
N ALA A 238 -13.81 -11.73 6.87
CA ALA A 238 -13.35 -12.49 8.01
C ALA A 238 -11.84 -12.78 7.92
N ASP A 239 -11.37 -13.13 6.72
CA ASP A 239 -9.95 -13.44 6.49
C ASP A 239 -9.11 -12.16 6.66
N VAL A 240 -9.55 -11.05 6.06
CA VAL A 240 -8.88 -9.74 6.22
C VAL A 240 -8.85 -9.29 7.68
N HIS A 241 -9.97 -9.43 8.40
CA HIS A 241 -10.04 -9.10 9.82
C HIS A 241 -9.11 -9.99 10.66
N GLU A 242 -9.01 -11.29 10.35
CA GLU A 242 -8.10 -12.22 11.05
C GLU A 242 -6.63 -11.79 10.94
N ARG A 243 -6.25 -11.24 9.79
CA ARG A 243 -4.93 -10.67 9.56
C ARG A 243 -4.75 -9.33 10.28
N TRP A 244 -5.66 -8.39 10.07
CA TRP A 244 -5.61 -7.05 10.67
C TRP A 244 -5.55 -7.10 12.20
N GLN A 245 -6.34 -7.96 12.86
CA GLN A 245 -6.38 -8.04 14.31
C GLN A 245 -5.04 -8.47 14.96
N GLN A 246 -4.08 -8.97 14.16
CA GLN A 246 -2.72 -9.30 14.60
C GLN A 246 -1.67 -8.28 14.17
N SER A 247 -2.04 -7.27 13.37
CA SER A 247 -1.15 -6.29 12.79
C SER A 247 -0.69 -5.21 13.78
N ALA A 248 0.43 -4.57 13.49
CA ALA A 248 0.88 -3.39 14.23
C ALA A 248 -0.08 -2.19 14.10
N HIS A 249 -0.93 -2.15 13.06
CA HIS A 249 -1.98 -1.13 12.93
C HIS A 249 -3.10 -1.31 13.96
N ARG A 250 -3.50 -2.56 14.25
CA ARG A 250 -4.42 -2.85 15.36
C ARG A 250 -3.81 -2.47 16.71
N PHE A 251 -2.50 -2.64 16.86
CA PHE A 251 -1.72 -2.32 18.07
C PHE A 251 -0.90 -1.04 17.90
N SER A 252 -1.50 -0.01 17.30
CA SER A 252 -0.87 1.29 17.14
C SER A 252 -1.08 2.22 18.33
N SER A 253 -2.10 1.96 19.16
CA SER A 253 -2.59 2.87 20.19
C SER A 253 -2.16 2.41 21.60
N PHE A 254 -2.88 2.79 22.66
CA PHE A 254 -2.49 2.53 24.06
C PHE A 254 -2.42 1.03 24.41
N ASN A 255 -2.99 0.16 23.58
CA ASN A 255 -2.82 -1.30 23.64
C ASN A 255 -1.42 -1.80 23.24
N ASN A 256 -0.50 -0.90 22.85
CA ASN A 256 0.91 -1.19 22.61
C ASN A 256 1.75 -0.59 23.75
N PRO A 257 2.37 -1.43 24.60
CA PRO A 257 3.05 -0.94 25.81
C PRO A 257 4.21 0.01 25.48
N ALA A 258 4.97 -0.26 24.41
CA ALA A 258 6.08 0.58 23.98
C ALA A 258 5.61 1.95 23.48
N TYR A 259 4.53 2.00 22.70
CA TYR A 259 3.94 3.26 22.25
C TYR A 259 3.32 4.03 23.42
N ARG A 260 2.52 3.34 24.26
CA ARG A 260 1.89 3.90 25.45
C ARG A 260 2.91 4.59 26.36
N PHE A 261 4.04 3.94 26.62
CA PHE A 261 5.12 4.55 27.41
C PHE A 261 5.61 5.87 26.79
N ALA A 262 5.94 5.87 25.50
CA ALA A 262 6.44 7.05 24.82
C ALA A 262 5.42 8.20 24.80
N VAL A 263 4.18 7.93 24.38
CA VAL A 263 3.14 8.97 24.29
C VAL A 263 2.74 9.52 25.67
N MET A 264 2.70 8.68 26.71
CA MET A 264 2.42 9.15 28.07
C MET A 264 3.52 10.06 28.62
N ASN A 265 4.79 9.80 28.28
CA ASN A 265 5.89 10.70 28.63
C ASN A 265 5.75 12.05 27.91
N SER A 266 5.49 12.05 26.60
CA SER A 266 5.28 13.29 25.84
C SER A 266 4.06 14.07 26.32
N ARG A 267 2.98 13.38 26.74
CA ARG A 267 1.80 14.01 27.36
C ARG A 267 2.15 14.67 28.68
N LYS A 268 2.88 13.96 29.55
CA LYS A 268 3.34 14.51 30.83
C LYS A 268 4.20 15.76 30.62
N LEU A 269 5.14 15.70 29.69
CA LEU A 269 5.97 16.86 29.34
C LEU A 269 5.13 18.02 28.81
N GLY A 270 4.18 17.76 27.92
CA GLY A 270 3.25 18.77 27.41
C GLY A 270 2.49 19.47 28.54
N VAL A 271 1.98 18.71 29.52
CA VAL A 271 1.27 19.29 30.67
C VAL A 271 2.22 20.14 31.52
N GLU A 272 3.45 19.68 31.76
CA GLU A 272 4.46 20.42 32.54
C GLU A 272 4.93 21.70 31.82
N ARG A 273 5.06 21.67 30.49
CA ARG A 273 5.59 22.76 29.65
C ARG A 273 4.52 23.77 29.22
N ASP A 274 3.39 23.27 28.73
CA ASP A 274 2.36 24.04 28.01
C ASP A 274 1.02 24.10 28.77
N GLY A 275 0.82 23.23 29.78
CA GLY A 275 -0.42 23.16 30.56
C GLY A 275 -1.53 22.31 29.92
N ASP A 276 -1.24 21.63 28.81
CA ASP A 276 -2.17 20.74 28.11
C ASP A 276 -1.43 19.54 27.47
N THR A 277 -2.17 18.59 26.87
CA THR A 277 -1.57 17.42 26.19
C THR A 277 -1.40 17.61 24.69
N HIS A 278 -1.62 18.82 24.14
CA HIS A 278 -1.77 19.02 22.71
C HIS A 278 -0.51 18.69 21.92
N ALA A 279 0.69 18.85 22.48
CA ALA A 279 1.93 18.42 21.84
C ALA A 279 1.89 16.94 21.40
N SER A 280 1.22 16.08 22.17
CA SER A 280 1.08 14.64 21.86
C SER A 280 0.12 14.35 20.69
N ARG A 281 -0.66 15.32 20.21
CA ARG A 281 -1.49 15.16 18.99
C ARG A 281 -0.64 14.85 17.76
N PHE A 282 0.64 15.24 17.75
CA PHE A 282 1.62 14.82 16.76
C PHE A 282 1.62 13.31 16.54
N CYS A 283 1.49 12.52 17.61
CA CYS A 283 1.43 11.06 17.56
C CYS A 283 0.05 10.57 17.10
N ALA A 284 -0.99 11.21 17.59
CA ALA A 284 -2.38 10.73 17.56
C ALA A 284 -2.95 10.59 16.13
N GLY A 285 -2.57 11.46 15.20
CA GLY A 285 -3.02 11.38 13.81
C GLY A 285 -2.64 10.07 13.10
N CYS A 286 -1.49 9.49 13.47
CA CYS A 286 -1.02 8.22 12.91
C CYS A 286 -1.34 7.01 13.81
N HIS A 287 -1.29 7.18 15.13
CA HIS A 287 -1.38 6.07 16.08
C HIS A 287 -2.77 5.85 16.67
N ASP A 288 -3.51 6.93 16.92
CA ASP A 288 -4.72 6.96 17.73
C ASP A 288 -5.91 7.62 17.00
N PRO A 289 -6.16 7.35 15.71
CA PRO A 289 -7.14 8.11 14.93
C PRO A 289 -8.54 8.10 15.56
N VAL A 290 -8.95 6.99 16.18
CA VAL A 290 -10.28 6.89 16.82
C VAL A 290 -10.44 7.84 18.00
N PRO A 291 -9.66 7.74 19.10
CA PRO A 291 -9.79 8.69 20.20
C PRO A 291 -9.43 10.12 19.79
N PHE A 292 -8.52 10.30 18.82
CA PHE A 292 -8.12 11.61 18.32
C PHE A 292 -9.28 12.36 17.65
N PHE A 293 -9.92 11.75 16.64
CA PHE A 293 -11.04 12.37 15.95
C PHE A 293 -12.31 12.43 16.80
N SER A 294 -12.42 11.65 17.87
CA SER A 294 -13.55 11.75 18.81
C SER A 294 -13.40 12.85 19.87
N GLY A 295 -12.20 13.44 20.00
CA GLY A 295 -11.88 14.43 21.03
C GLY A 295 -11.53 13.84 22.39
N ALA A 296 -11.62 12.52 22.57
CA ALA A 296 -11.26 11.86 23.82
C ALA A 296 -9.75 11.93 24.13
N PHE A 297 -8.90 11.99 23.10
CA PHE A 297 -7.44 11.93 23.25
C PHE A 297 -6.86 13.10 24.08
N ASP A 298 -7.48 14.28 24.05
CA ASP A 298 -6.96 15.47 24.74
C ASP A 298 -7.25 15.47 26.26
N ASP A 299 -8.05 14.54 26.77
CA ASP A 299 -8.27 14.40 28.21
C ASP A 299 -6.97 13.91 28.89
N PRO A 300 -6.37 14.66 29.82
CA PRO A 300 -5.12 14.26 30.48
C PRO A 300 -5.20 12.92 31.22
N SER A 301 -6.40 12.46 31.58
CA SER A 301 -6.64 11.17 32.22
C SER A 301 -6.82 10.00 31.24
N PHE A 302 -6.88 10.28 29.93
CA PHE A 302 -7.02 9.28 28.88
C PHE A 302 -5.77 8.38 28.73
N GLY A 303 -5.97 7.11 28.37
CA GLY A 303 -4.90 6.17 28.06
C GLY A 303 -4.87 4.88 28.89
N ASP A 304 -6.02 4.46 29.42
CA ASP A 304 -6.21 3.13 30.01
C ASP A 304 -6.22 2.05 28.90
N PRO A 305 -5.28 1.09 28.88
CA PRO A 305 -5.24 0.06 27.84
C PRO A 305 -6.43 -0.91 27.89
N GLU A 306 -7.19 -0.95 28.97
CA GLU A 306 -8.40 -1.78 29.06
C GLU A 306 -9.64 -1.09 28.46
N ASP A 307 -9.59 0.24 28.27
CA ASP A 307 -10.66 0.98 27.60
C ASP A 307 -10.67 0.68 26.09
N PRO A 308 -11.80 0.19 25.53
CA PRO A 308 -11.91 -0.08 24.10
C PRO A 308 -11.58 1.12 23.20
N LEU A 309 -11.86 2.35 23.64
CA LEU A 309 -11.58 3.56 22.87
C LEU A 309 -10.08 3.84 22.83
N SER A 310 -9.42 3.79 23.98
CA SER A 310 -7.95 3.86 24.12
C SER A 310 -7.22 2.73 23.41
N SER A 311 -7.87 1.59 23.22
CA SER A 311 -7.30 0.39 22.59
C SER A 311 -7.80 0.13 21.18
N ALA A 312 -8.41 1.11 20.52
CA ALA A 312 -8.97 0.95 19.17
C ALA A 312 -7.88 0.73 18.09
N GLY A 313 -6.77 1.46 18.19
CA GLY A 313 -5.73 1.48 17.15
C GLY A 313 -6.22 2.09 15.83
N ILE A 314 -5.57 1.73 14.74
CA ILE A 314 -6.03 2.03 13.38
C ILE A 314 -7.04 0.96 12.98
N THR A 315 -8.33 1.32 13.04
CA THR A 315 -9.46 0.46 12.66
C THR A 315 -9.65 0.39 11.15
N CYS A 316 -10.46 -0.57 10.68
CA CYS A 316 -10.85 -0.65 9.26
C CYS A 316 -11.43 0.69 8.79
N THR A 317 -12.29 1.29 9.61
CA THR A 317 -12.95 2.54 9.25
C THR A 317 -12.01 3.74 9.34
N ALA A 318 -11.09 3.79 10.32
CA ALA A 318 -10.11 4.87 10.41
C ALA A 318 -9.26 4.98 9.12
N CYS A 319 -8.80 3.85 8.57
CA CYS A 319 -8.11 3.84 7.28
C CYS A 319 -9.04 4.14 6.09
N HIS A 320 -10.14 3.39 5.98
CA HIS A 320 -10.99 3.42 4.78
C HIS A 320 -11.92 4.65 4.69
N ALA A 321 -12.06 5.43 5.77
CA ALA A 321 -12.81 6.68 5.79
C ALA A 321 -11.99 7.88 5.32
N ILE A 322 -10.66 7.78 5.21
CA ILE A 322 -9.82 8.84 4.63
C ILE A 322 -10.33 9.15 3.21
N THR A 323 -10.61 10.42 2.92
CA THR A 323 -11.17 10.87 1.63
C THR A 323 -10.13 11.55 0.75
N ARG A 324 -9.08 12.12 1.35
CA ARG A 324 -8.04 12.86 0.64
C ARG A 324 -6.71 12.82 1.37
N ILE A 325 -5.61 12.75 0.61
CA ILE A 325 -4.27 13.07 1.10
C ILE A 325 -4.02 14.53 0.76
N ASP A 326 -3.75 15.35 1.77
CA ASP A 326 -3.74 16.80 1.62
C ASP A 326 -2.38 17.32 1.13
N SER A 327 -1.29 16.61 1.42
CA SER A 327 0.05 16.92 0.88
C SER A 327 1.05 15.76 1.05
N PRO A 328 2.24 15.82 0.41
CA PRO A 328 3.32 14.86 0.64
C PRO A 328 4.14 15.13 1.92
N ARG A 329 3.71 16.04 2.82
CA ARG A 329 4.51 16.43 4.01
C ARG A 329 4.63 15.34 5.07
N GLY A 330 3.68 14.41 5.14
CA GLY A 330 3.60 13.42 6.22
C GLY A 330 2.89 13.95 7.47
N ASN A 331 3.17 13.41 8.66
CA ASN A 331 2.51 13.79 9.94
C ASN A 331 0.97 13.75 9.89
N ALA A 332 0.42 12.69 9.29
CA ALA A 332 -1.00 12.47 9.09
C ALA A 332 -1.71 13.57 8.27
N ASP A 333 -1.05 14.20 7.28
CA ASP A 333 -1.66 15.24 6.42
C ASP A 333 -2.69 14.64 5.44
N PHE A 334 -3.83 14.26 5.99
CA PHE A 334 -4.99 13.71 5.30
C PHE A 334 -6.29 14.26 5.89
N THR A 335 -7.35 14.20 5.08
CA THR A 335 -8.72 14.49 5.52
C THR A 335 -9.52 13.19 5.66
N ILE A 336 -10.19 13.04 6.80
CA ILE A 336 -11.13 11.96 7.09
C ILE A 336 -12.56 12.52 7.21
N GLU A 337 -13.53 11.73 6.77
CA GLU A 337 -14.95 12.10 6.83
C GLU A 337 -15.79 10.99 7.44
N ALA A 338 -16.90 11.34 8.10
CA ALA A 338 -17.87 10.36 8.57
C ALA A 338 -18.40 9.53 7.39
N PRO A 339 -18.19 8.19 7.37
CA PRO A 339 -18.65 7.37 6.28
C PRO A 339 -20.17 7.32 6.24
N ARG A 340 -20.72 7.28 5.02
CA ARG A 340 -22.17 7.09 4.82
C ARG A 340 -22.52 5.61 4.88
N HIS A 341 -23.62 5.29 5.52
CA HIS A 341 -24.03 3.91 5.79
C HIS A 341 -25.36 3.52 5.12
N TYR A 342 -25.57 2.21 4.97
CA TYR A 342 -26.84 1.66 4.49
C TYR A 342 -27.95 1.87 5.54
N PRO A 343 -29.22 1.86 5.13
CA PRO A 343 -30.34 1.84 6.06
C PRO A 343 -30.18 0.76 7.12
N PHE A 344 -30.49 1.12 8.37
CA PHE A 344 -30.48 0.24 9.53
C PHE A 344 -29.11 -0.25 10.05
N THR A 345 -27.98 0.29 9.58
CA THR A 345 -26.65 -0.09 10.09
C THR A 345 -26.54 -0.01 11.62
N PHE A 346 -27.08 1.05 12.24
CA PHE A 346 -27.02 1.25 13.69
C PHE A 346 -28.30 0.79 14.43
N SER A 347 -29.16 -0.01 13.79
CA SER A 347 -30.40 -0.46 14.43
C SER A 347 -30.12 -1.53 15.50
N GLY A 348 -30.72 -1.41 16.68
CA GLY A 348 -30.71 -2.50 17.68
C GLY A 348 -31.65 -3.66 17.36
N ASN A 349 -32.45 -3.57 16.30
CA ASN A 349 -33.41 -4.61 15.92
C ASN A 349 -32.74 -5.65 15.00
N THR A 350 -32.76 -6.92 15.43
CA THR A 350 -32.10 -8.04 14.72
C THR A 350 -32.60 -8.26 13.29
N PHE A 351 -33.90 -8.05 13.04
CA PHE A 351 -34.47 -8.14 11.70
C PHE A 351 -34.02 -6.99 10.80
N LEU A 352 -33.97 -5.76 11.32
CA LEU A 352 -33.49 -4.61 10.55
C LEU A 352 -31.99 -4.67 10.27
N GLN A 353 -31.17 -5.18 11.19
CA GLN A 353 -29.77 -5.48 10.91
C GLN A 353 -29.60 -6.60 9.87
N TRP A 354 -30.42 -7.65 9.96
CA TRP A 354 -30.42 -8.67 8.91
C TRP A 354 -30.75 -8.06 7.55
N LEU A 355 -31.73 -7.16 7.50
CA LEU A 355 -32.09 -6.45 6.27
C LEU A 355 -30.96 -5.57 5.74
N ASN A 356 -30.26 -4.87 6.63
CA ASN A 356 -29.06 -4.10 6.31
C ASN A 356 -27.99 -4.98 5.62
N ARG A 357 -27.67 -6.15 6.21
CA ARG A 357 -26.73 -7.10 5.62
C ARG A 357 -27.14 -7.55 4.23
N GLN A 358 -28.43 -7.88 4.04
CA GLN A 358 -28.92 -8.31 2.73
C GLN A 358 -28.81 -7.19 1.68
N LEU A 359 -29.11 -5.94 2.06
CA LEU A 359 -28.98 -4.78 1.17
C LEU A 359 -27.52 -4.55 0.75
N LEU A 360 -26.61 -4.56 1.73
CA LEU A 360 -25.18 -4.37 1.49
C LEU A 360 -24.63 -5.47 0.57
N LYS A 361 -24.92 -6.74 0.86
CA LYS A 361 -24.46 -7.89 0.05
C LYS A 361 -25.04 -7.84 -1.37
N ALA A 362 -26.32 -7.51 -1.52
CA ALA A 362 -26.99 -7.50 -2.83
C ALA A 362 -26.49 -6.35 -3.74
N LYS A 363 -26.25 -5.16 -3.19
CA LYS A 363 -25.81 -3.97 -3.95
C LYS A 363 -24.61 -3.30 -3.28
N PRO A 364 -23.39 -3.86 -3.39
CA PRO A 364 -22.20 -3.38 -2.68
C PRO A 364 -21.50 -2.16 -3.34
N GLU A 365 -22.03 -1.62 -4.44
CA GLU A 365 -21.38 -0.49 -5.15
C GLU A 365 -21.24 0.76 -4.28
N PHE A 366 -22.28 1.09 -3.50
CA PHE A 366 -22.24 2.19 -2.55
C PHE A 366 -21.19 1.93 -1.47
N HIS A 367 -21.18 0.73 -0.86
CA HIS A 367 -20.14 0.30 0.08
C HIS A 367 -18.72 0.47 -0.49
N LYS A 368 -18.48 -0.04 -1.71
CA LYS A 368 -17.18 0.06 -2.38
C LYS A 368 -16.74 1.51 -2.59
N LYS A 369 -17.63 2.38 -3.05
CA LYS A 369 -17.32 3.81 -3.25
C LYS A 369 -17.04 4.54 -1.92
N THR A 370 -17.74 4.17 -0.84
CA THR A 370 -17.52 4.77 0.49
C THR A 370 -16.17 4.39 1.08
N PHE A 371 -15.76 3.12 0.98
CA PHE A 371 -14.58 2.61 1.69
C PHE A 371 -13.34 2.38 0.80
N LEU A 372 -13.48 2.35 -0.52
CA LEU A 372 -12.37 2.09 -1.45
C LEU A 372 -12.25 3.19 -2.51
N LYS A 373 -11.49 4.23 -2.16
CA LYS A 373 -11.11 5.35 -3.05
C LYS A 373 -9.80 5.07 -3.80
N PRO A 374 -9.53 5.72 -4.94
CA PRO A 374 -8.28 5.57 -5.69
C PRO A 374 -7.02 5.78 -4.84
N LEU A 375 -7.07 6.74 -3.89
CA LEU A 375 -5.94 7.07 -3.00
C LEU A 375 -5.34 5.86 -2.28
N HIS A 376 -6.11 4.82 -1.97
CA HIS A 376 -5.60 3.63 -1.26
C HIS A 376 -4.57 2.82 -2.07
N ARG A 377 -4.46 3.08 -3.38
CA ARG A 377 -3.47 2.45 -4.26
C ARG A 377 -2.21 3.29 -4.41
N GLU A 378 -2.26 4.54 -3.96
CA GLU A 378 -1.17 5.49 -4.10
C GLU A 378 -0.20 5.38 -2.91
N PRO A 379 1.12 5.46 -3.14
CA PRO A 379 2.12 5.50 -2.08
C PRO A 379 1.85 6.58 -1.02
N GLY A 380 1.33 7.74 -1.45
CA GLY A 380 1.01 8.88 -0.59
C GLY A 380 0.01 8.55 0.54
N PHE A 381 -0.85 7.53 0.36
CA PHE A 381 -1.73 7.06 1.43
C PHE A 381 -0.95 6.53 2.63
N CYS A 382 0.00 5.62 2.39
CA CYS A 382 0.90 5.11 3.43
C CYS A 382 1.86 6.21 3.89
N GLY A 383 2.35 7.03 2.95
CA GLY A 383 3.27 8.14 3.20
C GLY A 383 2.73 9.19 4.17
N SER A 384 1.40 9.37 4.26
CA SER A 384 0.79 10.28 5.23
C SER A 384 1.21 9.97 6.68
N CYS A 385 1.40 8.69 7.02
CA CYS A 385 1.83 8.25 8.35
C CYS A 385 3.29 7.77 8.39
N HIS A 386 3.82 7.25 7.28
CA HIS A 386 5.18 6.70 7.18
C HIS A 386 6.25 7.71 6.73
N LYS A 387 5.86 8.98 6.57
CA LYS A 387 6.74 10.15 6.46
C LYS A 387 6.45 11.09 7.63
N VAL A 388 7.51 11.48 8.33
CA VAL A 388 7.41 12.22 9.59
C VAL A 388 8.45 13.33 9.61
N HIS A 389 8.09 14.42 10.27
CA HIS A 389 9.00 15.47 10.67
C HIS A 389 8.65 15.95 12.07
N ILE A 390 9.65 16.28 12.88
CA ILE A 390 9.46 16.76 14.25
C ILE A 390 9.24 18.28 14.17
N PRO A 391 8.04 18.78 14.50
CA PRO A 391 7.74 20.19 14.41
C PRO A 391 8.26 20.95 15.65
N PRO A 392 8.56 22.26 15.54
CA PRO A 392 8.95 23.10 16.67
C PRO A 392 7.98 23.06 17.85
N GLU A 393 6.69 22.84 17.59
CA GLU A 393 5.64 22.77 18.61
C GLU A 393 5.74 21.50 19.47
N LEU A 394 6.39 20.45 18.96
CA LEU A 394 6.72 19.28 19.76
C LEU A 394 8.05 19.45 20.48
N ASN A 395 9.12 19.83 19.78
CA ASN A 395 10.50 19.76 20.32
C ASN A 395 11.06 21.08 20.88
N GLY A 396 10.36 22.20 20.72
CA GLY A 396 10.81 23.53 21.13
C GLY A 396 12.17 23.95 20.54
N TYR A 397 12.55 23.45 19.36
CA TYR A 397 13.86 23.68 18.74
C TYR A 397 13.74 24.18 17.30
N LYS A 398 13.55 23.26 16.34
CA LYS A 398 13.41 23.54 14.91
C LYS A 398 12.75 22.36 14.22
N TRP A 399 12.35 22.55 12.98
CA TRP A 399 11.95 21.45 12.12
C TRP A 399 13.11 20.46 11.97
N LEU A 400 12.88 19.20 12.33
CA LEU A 400 13.82 18.10 12.14
C LEU A 400 13.18 17.01 11.29
N ARG A 401 13.95 16.40 10.40
CA ARG A 401 13.47 15.24 9.66
C ARG A 401 13.38 14.05 10.62
N GLY A 402 12.19 13.44 10.71
CA GLY A 402 11.97 12.15 11.36
C GLY A 402 12.06 11.00 10.36
N GLN A 403 11.26 9.97 10.58
CA GLN A 403 11.16 8.79 9.72
C GLN A 403 10.71 9.18 8.30
N ASN A 404 11.24 8.57 7.23
CA ASN A 404 10.92 9.00 5.87
C ASN A 404 10.97 7.88 4.82
N HIS A 405 10.12 6.88 5.00
CA HIS A 405 10.06 5.75 4.08
C HIS A 405 9.62 6.20 2.69
N GLN A 406 8.66 7.13 2.63
CA GLN A 406 8.05 7.57 1.39
C GLN A 406 9.08 8.16 0.42
N ASP A 407 9.91 9.11 0.86
CA ASP A 407 10.87 9.74 -0.05
C ASP A 407 12.01 8.78 -0.41
N SER A 408 12.47 7.98 0.56
CA SER A 408 13.50 6.96 0.27
C SER A 408 13.01 5.93 -0.74
N TYR A 409 11.74 5.54 -0.65
CA TYR A 409 11.10 4.65 -1.60
C TYR A 409 10.92 5.31 -2.95
N HIS A 410 10.33 6.50 -2.97
CA HIS A 410 10.06 7.25 -4.20
C HIS A 410 11.33 7.45 -5.02
N LEU A 411 12.43 7.82 -4.37
CA LEU A 411 13.72 8.05 -5.02
C LEU A 411 14.55 6.79 -5.28
N SER A 412 14.02 5.61 -4.98
CA SER A 412 14.69 4.32 -5.23
C SER A 412 14.51 3.87 -6.68
N GLY A 413 15.33 2.90 -7.10
CA GLY A 413 15.11 2.20 -8.36
C GLY A 413 13.95 1.21 -8.28
N VAL A 414 13.45 0.91 -7.07
CA VAL A 414 12.35 -0.03 -6.83
C VAL A 414 11.01 0.60 -7.18
N SER A 415 10.77 1.86 -6.81
CA SER A 415 9.55 2.61 -7.16
C SER A 415 9.36 2.78 -8.67
N GLY A 416 10.46 2.76 -9.42
CA GLY A 416 10.50 3.13 -10.83
C GLY A 416 10.73 4.62 -11.10
N HIS A 417 10.77 5.46 -10.05
CA HIS A 417 10.94 6.91 -10.21
C HIS A 417 12.38 7.39 -10.01
N GLY A 418 13.22 6.68 -9.27
CA GLY A 418 14.59 7.13 -8.98
C GLY A 418 15.61 6.82 -10.09
N ALA A 419 16.19 7.84 -10.73
CA ALA A 419 17.14 7.68 -11.84
C ALA A 419 18.62 7.47 -11.45
N SER A 420 18.95 7.50 -10.14
CA SER A 420 20.34 7.51 -9.65
C SER A 420 20.75 6.32 -8.79
N SER A 421 19.96 5.25 -8.77
CA SER A 421 20.22 4.04 -7.98
C SER A 421 21.45 3.27 -8.45
N PHE A 422 22.06 2.47 -7.56
CA PHE A 422 23.18 1.58 -7.90
C PHE A 422 22.71 0.32 -8.62
N TYR A 423 21.55 -0.22 -8.23
CA TYR A 423 20.90 -1.35 -8.89
C TYR A 423 19.42 -1.05 -9.15
N TYR A 424 18.85 -1.73 -10.15
CA TYR A 424 17.45 -1.59 -10.54
C TYR A 424 16.80 -2.98 -10.68
N PRO A 425 15.57 -3.19 -10.17
CA PRO A 425 14.85 -4.45 -10.35
C PRO A 425 14.39 -4.63 -11.79
N ALA A 426 14.09 -5.86 -12.20
CA ALA A 426 13.61 -6.14 -13.56
C ALA A 426 12.38 -5.29 -13.94
N SER A 427 11.48 -5.02 -12.99
CA SER A 427 10.32 -4.15 -13.17
C SER A 427 10.09 -3.29 -11.93
N ALA A 428 9.46 -2.13 -12.09
CA ALA A 428 9.07 -1.28 -10.97
C ALA A 428 7.99 -1.92 -10.11
N VAL A 429 8.03 -1.59 -8.83
CA VAL A 429 6.95 -1.81 -7.88
C VAL A 429 6.45 -0.42 -7.49
N HIS A 430 5.26 -0.05 -7.94
CA HIS A 430 4.77 1.34 -7.87
C HIS A 430 4.13 1.73 -6.54
N ASN A 431 3.77 0.77 -5.67
CA ASN A 431 3.19 1.09 -4.37
C ASN A 431 3.69 0.20 -3.22
N CYS A 432 3.51 0.70 -2.00
CA CYS A 432 3.89 0.03 -0.77
C CYS A 432 3.13 -1.29 -0.57
N ALA A 433 1.86 -1.34 -1.00
CA ALA A 433 1.00 -2.51 -0.89
C ALA A 433 1.52 -3.72 -1.67
N GLY A 434 2.30 -3.51 -2.74
CA GLY A 434 2.94 -4.59 -3.48
C GLY A 434 3.86 -5.48 -2.63
N CYS A 435 4.49 -4.90 -1.59
CA CYS A 435 5.35 -5.65 -0.66
C CYS A 435 4.70 -5.88 0.72
N HIS A 436 3.97 -4.87 1.23
CA HIS A 436 3.42 -4.91 2.59
C HIS A 436 1.97 -5.40 2.66
N MET A 437 1.31 -5.69 1.54
CA MET A 437 -0.02 -6.30 1.50
C MET A 437 -0.06 -7.41 0.46
N PRO A 438 0.77 -8.48 0.65
CA PRO A 438 0.86 -9.57 -0.31
C PRO A 438 -0.50 -10.22 -0.52
N LEU A 439 -0.70 -10.79 -1.72
CA LEU A 439 -1.97 -11.41 -2.06
C LEU A 439 -2.12 -12.77 -1.36
N GLU A 440 -3.30 -13.00 -0.78
CA GLU A 440 -3.65 -14.26 -0.14
C GLU A 440 -4.97 -14.81 -0.68
N PRO A 441 -5.08 -16.14 -0.90
CA PRO A 441 -6.35 -16.79 -1.24
C PRO A 441 -7.41 -16.50 -0.19
N SER A 442 -8.61 -16.12 -0.63
CA SER A 442 -9.72 -15.83 0.26
C SER A 442 -11.07 -16.01 -0.44
N ASP A 443 -12.07 -16.37 0.35
CA ASP A 443 -13.46 -16.46 -0.07
C ASP A 443 -14.30 -15.25 0.40
N ASP A 444 -13.67 -14.21 0.96
CA ASP A 444 -14.34 -12.98 1.41
C ASP A 444 -15.09 -12.27 0.27
N PHE A 445 -16.09 -11.45 0.61
CA PHE A 445 -16.90 -10.72 -0.40
C PHE A 445 -16.09 -9.71 -1.23
N GLY A 446 -14.89 -9.34 -0.76
CA GLY A 446 -13.96 -8.43 -1.43
C GLY A 446 -12.93 -9.13 -2.33
N ALA A 447 -12.89 -10.47 -2.36
CA ALA A 447 -11.88 -11.21 -3.11
C ALA A 447 -12.03 -11.07 -4.63
N ALA A 448 -10.91 -11.00 -5.35
CA ALA A 448 -10.86 -10.83 -6.81
C ALA A 448 -9.65 -11.54 -7.43
N HIS A 449 -9.61 -11.61 -8.76
CA HIS A 449 -8.45 -12.15 -9.48
C HIS A 449 -7.40 -11.06 -9.70
N PHE A 450 -6.43 -10.95 -8.78
CA PHE A 450 -5.39 -9.92 -8.85
C PHE A 450 -4.10 -10.36 -9.57
N ASP A 451 -3.77 -11.65 -9.56
CA ASP A 451 -2.46 -12.18 -9.99
C ASP A 451 -2.53 -13.18 -11.15
N GLY A 452 -3.70 -13.36 -11.77
CA GLY A 452 -3.89 -14.31 -12.87
C GLY A 452 -3.77 -15.78 -12.47
N SER A 453 -3.65 -16.11 -11.17
CA SER A 453 -3.54 -17.48 -10.66
C SER A 453 -4.80 -18.33 -10.87
N GLY A 454 -5.90 -17.71 -11.30
CA GLY A 454 -7.22 -18.34 -11.40
C GLY A 454 -7.92 -18.53 -10.04
N ARG A 455 -7.31 -18.08 -8.94
CA ARG A 455 -7.90 -18.07 -7.60
C ARG A 455 -8.38 -16.68 -7.23
N LEU A 456 -9.39 -16.60 -6.36
CA LEU A 456 -9.79 -15.35 -5.73
C LEU A 456 -8.81 -15.04 -4.60
N THR A 457 -8.33 -13.81 -4.55
CA THR A 457 -7.38 -13.34 -3.55
C THR A 457 -7.81 -12.00 -2.96
N VAL A 458 -7.31 -11.69 -1.77
CA VAL A 458 -7.38 -10.38 -1.11
C VAL A 458 -5.97 -9.90 -0.81
N HIS A 459 -5.83 -8.61 -0.55
CA HIS A 459 -4.60 -8.05 -0.01
C HIS A 459 -4.50 -8.37 1.49
N ASP A 460 -3.39 -8.93 1.94
CA ASP A 460 -3.14 -9.21 3.35
C ASP A 460 -3.07 -7.91 4.17
N HIS A 461 -3.76 -7.90 5.31
CA HIS A 461 -3.79 -6.78 6.26
C HIS A 461 -3.00 -7.07 7.54
N LEU A 462 -2.11 -8.07 7.54
CA LEU A 462 -1.12 -8.26 8.59
C LEU A 462 -0.05 -7.14 8.54
N PHE A 463 0.22 -6.62 7.35
CA PHE A 463 1.29 -5.66 7.08
C PHE A 463 2.66 -6.18 7.53
N PRO A 464 3.17 -7.29 6.97
CA PRO A 464 4.44 -7.84 7.39
C PRO A 464 5.56 -6.78 7.29
N GLY A 465 6.21 -6.57 8.42
CA GLY A 465 7.42 -5.78 8.57
C GLY A 465 8.37 -6.42 9.58
N ALA A 466 9.26 -5.64 10.16
CA ALA A 466 10.30 -6.15 11.05
C ALA A 466 9.84 -6.42 12.51
N ASN A 467 8.58 -6.13 12.86
CA ASN A 467 8.15 -6.12 14.26
C ASN A 467 7.80 -7.51 14.80
N THR A 468 8.80 -8.22 15.33
CA THR A 468 8.61 -9.51 16.02
C THR A 468 8.30 -9.37 17.52
N ALA A 469 8.43 -8.18 18.09
CA ALA A 469 8.19 -7.95 19.52
C ALA A 469 6.71 -7.89 19.88
N LEU A 470 5.87 -7.19 19.10
CA LEU A 470 4.44 -7.08 19.43
C LEU A 470 3.73 -8.43 19.45
N PRO A 471 3.91 -9.33 18.45
CA PRO A 471 3.28 -10.64 18.52
C PRO A 471 3.81 -11.47 19.69
N HIS A 472 5.10 -11.34 20.04
CA HIS A 472 5.70 -12.03 21.19
C HIS A 472 5.11 -11.55 22.53
N LEU A 473 5.12 -10.23 22.78
CA LEU A 473 4.56 -9.62 24.01
C LEU A 473 3.08 -9.97 24.22
N ARG A 474 2.35 -10.23 23.13
CA ARG A 474 0.92 -10.57 23.15
C ARG A 474 0.64 -12.08 23.15
N ASN A 475 1.66 -12.93 23.12
CA ASN A 475 1.51 -14.38 22.94
C ASN A 475 0.63 -14.73 21.71
N ALA A 476 0.86 -14.03 20.59
CA ALA A 476 0.13 -14.24 19.36
C ALA A 476 0.44 -15.62 18.74
N PRO A 477 -0.43 -16.13 17.85
CA PRO A 477 -0.17 -17.39 17.14
C PRO A 477 1.19 -17.36 16.43
N GLU A 478 1.91 -18.49 16.45
CA GLU A 478 3.27 -18.61 15.91
C GLU A 478 3.40 -18.13 14.45
N TRP A 479 2.34 -18.33 13.64
CA TRP A 479 2.31 -17.91 12.24
C TRP A 479 2.53 -16.40 12.05
N VAL A 480 2.12 -15.57 13.02
CA VAL A 480 2.25 -14.10 12.95
C VAL A 480 3.72 -13.72 12.94
N ASN A 481 4.50 -14.23 13.90
CA ASN A 481 5.95 -13.98 13.95
C ASN A 481 6.69 -14.66 12.81
N ARG A 482 6.27 -15.85 12.36
CA ARG A 482 6.86 -16.48 11.17
C ARG A 482 6.73 -15.60 9.93
N ALA A 483 5.57 -14.98 9.71
CA ALA A 483 5.39 -14.07 8.57
C ALA A 483 6.37 -12.87 8.61
N HIS A 484 6.58 -12.27 9.79
CA HIS A 484 7.57 -11.20 9.98
C HIS A 484 9.02 -11.68 9.78
N VAL A 485 9.37 -12.86 10.29
CA VAL A 485 10.69 -13.47 10.13
C VAL A 485 10.97 -13.81 8.66
N ASP A 486 10.00 -14.39 7.95
CA ASP A 486 10.15 -14.73 6.53
C ASP A 486 10.25 -13.48 5.65
N PHE A 487 9.57 -12.38 6.04
CA PHE A 487 9.73 -11.07 5.39
C PHE A 487 11.15 -10.49 5.57
N LEU A 488 11.74 -10.67 6.76
CA LEU A 488 13.08 -10.19 7.09
C LEU A 488 14.21 -11.05 6.53
N ARG A 489 14.01 -12.38 6.44
CA ARG A 489 15.04 -13.32 6.00
C ARG A 489 15.56 -12.92 4.62
N GLU A 490 16.88 -12.82 4.48
CA GLU A 490 17.55 -12.43 3.23
C GLU A 490 17.13 -11.05 2.70
N ALA A 491 16.53 -10.19 3.54
CA ALA A 491 16.32 -8.79 3.16
C ALA A 491 17.66 -8.08 2.93
N LEU A 492 18.69 -8.52 3.67
CA LEU A 492 20.08 -8.13 3.48
C LEU A 492 20.94 -9.37 3.26
N ARG A 493 22.17 -9.14 2.79
CA ARG A 493 23.25 -10.11 2.70
C ARG A 493 24.44 -9.64 3.52
N VAL A 494 25.10 -10.59 4.18
CA VAL A 494 26.43 -10.44 4.79
C VAL A 494 27.42 -11.16 3.87
N ASP A 495 28.54 -10.52 3.55
CA ASP A 495 29.62 -11.13 2.78
C ASP A 495 30.99 -10.80 3.40
N ILE A 496 31.68 -11.83 3.88
CA ILE A 496 33.06 -11.77 4.34
C ILE A 496 33.95 -11.66 3.09
N PHE A 497 34.26 -10.42 2.74
CA PHE A 497 34.74 -10.04 1.43
C PHE A 497 36.26 -10.10 1.31
N GLY A 498 36.95 -9.47 2.26
CA GLY A 498 38.39 -9.18 2.15
C GLY A 498 39.12 -9.32 3.47
N LEU A 499 40.41 -9.63 3.39
CA LEU A 499 41.32 -9.68 4.54
C LEU A 499 42.51 -8.78 4.28
N ARG A 500 42.77 -7.84 5.19
CA ARG A 500 43.94 -6.96 5.12
C ARG A 500 44.98 -7.37 6.14
N THR A 501 46.23 -7.46 5.69
CA THR A 501 47.36 -7.69 6.59
C THR A 501 47.76 -6.39 7.30
N GLY A 502 48.11 -6.48 8.59
CA GLY A 502 48.53 -5.32 9.40
C GLY A 502 47.40 -4.64 10.19
N GLY A 503 46.14 -5.07 10.01
CA GLY A 503 45.01 -4.59 10.81
C GLY A 503 44.57 -3.15 10.55
N THR A 504 44.95 -2.57 9.42
CA THR A 504 44.58 -1.19 9.04
C THR A 504 43.95 -1.16 7.64
N ILE A 505 43.15 -0.12 7.37
CA ILE A 505 42.48 0.09 6.07
C ILE A 505 43.45 0.36 4.90
N GLU A 506 44.70 0.70 5.20
CA GLU A 506 45.78 0.88 4.22
C GLU A 506 46.59 -0.41 4.00
N GLY A 507 46.33 -1.46 4.78
CA GLY A 507 47.04 -2.73 4.70
C GLY A 507 46.78 -3.47 3.37
N PRO A 508 47.73 -4.31 2.90
CA PRO A 508 47.56 -5.12 1.70
C PRO A 508 46.29 -6.00 1.78
N LEU A 509 45.42 -5.87 0.78
CA LEU A 509 44.12 -6.54 0.70
C LEU A 509 44.19 -7.83 -0.11
N ALA A 510 43.78 -8.94 0.51
CA ALA A 510 43.40 -10.18 -0.18
C ALA A 510 41.88 -10.22 -0.34
N ALA A 511 41.40 -10.07 -1.58
CA ALA A 511 39.97 -10.10 -1.91
C ALA A 511 39.74 -10.45 -3.40
N PRO A 512 38.57 -11.01 -3.76
CA PRO A 512 37.60 -11.59 -2.84
C PRO A 512 38.18 -12.85 -2.18
N LEU A 513 37.82 -13.12 -0.92
CA LEU A 513 38.40 -14.25 -0.17
C LEU A 513 38.00 -15.64 -0.69
N ARG A 514 36.93 -15.73 -1.50
CA ARG A 514 36.47 -17.00 -2.09
C ARG A 514 36.55 -16.90 -3.61
N PRO A 515 37.02 -17.96 -4.31
CA PRO A 515 37.34 -19.29 -3.76
C PRO A 515 38.77 -19.42 -3.17
N GLY A 516 39.63 -18.40 -3.28
CA GLY A 516 41.02 -18.48 -2.80
C GLY A 516 41.23 -17.90 -1.40
N VAL A 517 40.95 -18.69 -0.35
CA VAL A 517 41.13 -18.24 1.04
C VAL A 517 42.62 -18.22 1.42
N PRO A 518 43.20 -17.08 1.83
CA PRO A 518 44.59 -17.00 2.23
C PRO A 518 44.84 -17.69 3.58
N ARG A 519 46.08 -18.15 3.80
CA ARG A 519 46.51 -18.66 5.10
C ARG A 519 46.82 -17.54 6.08
N LEU A 520 46.51 -17.74 7.35
CA LEU A 520 46.87 -16.83 8.42
C LEU A 520 48.26 -17.16 8.97
N GLU A 521 49.05 -16.13 9.23
CA GLU A 521 50.34 -16.24 9.88
C GLU A 521 50.17 -16.11 11.40
N PRO A 522 50.71 -17.03 12.21
CA PRO A 522 50.63 -16.96 13.67
C PRO A 522 51.14 -15.61 14.22
N GLY A 523 50.39 -15.03 15.16
CA GLY A 523 50.72 -13.76 15.80
C GLY A 523 50.48 -12.51 14.95
N ARG A 524 50.08 -12.66 13.68
CA ARG A 524 49.87 -11.53 12.78
C ARG A 524 48.51 -10.87 13.01
N HIS A 525 48.49 -9.55 12.86
CA HIS A 525 47.30 -8.73 13.00
C HIS A 525 46.60 -8.56 11.64
N TYR A 526 45.28 -8.68 11.64
CA TYR A 526 44.43 -8.68 10.44
C TYR A 526 43.21 -7.77 10.60
N LEU A 527 42.75 -7.22 9.48
CA LEU A 527 41.45 -6.54 9.38
C LEU A 527 40.56 -7.33 8.42
N LEU A 528 39.40 -7.74 8.87
CA LEU A 528 38.39 -8.44 8.09
C LEU A 528 37.36 -7.44 7.57
N ASP A 529 37.27 -7.32 6.25
CA ASP A 529 36.32 -6.46 5.57
C ASP A 529 35.04 -7.24 5.28
N THR A 530 33.95 -6.86 5.93
CA THR A 530 32.63 -7.48 5.82
C THR A 530 31.65 -6.53 5.12
N VAL A 531 31.02 -6.98 4.05
CA VAL A 531 30.05 -6.19 3.27
C VAL A 531 28.63 -6.52 3.73
N LEU A 532 27.81 -5.49 3.89
CA LEU A 532 26.37 -5.55 4.16
C LEU A 532 25.62 -4.99 2.96
N ARG A 533 24.67 -5.75 2.39
CA ARG A 533 23.99 -5.39 1.13
C ARG A 533 22.46 -5.51 1.22
N THR A 534 21.69 -4.49 0.84
CA THR A 534 20.20 -4.48 0.87
C THR A 534 19.52 -5.08 -0.38
N LEU A 535 19.02 -6.31 -0.28
CA LEU A 535 18.50 -7.03 -1.45
C LEU A 535 17.03 -6.74 -1.76
N LYS A 536 16.17 -6.75 -0.73
CA LYS A 536 14.71 -6.64 -0.87
C LYS A 536 14.12 -5.25 -0.57
N PRO A 537 14.60 -4.48 0.44
CA PRO A 537 13.95 -3.23 0.83
C PRO A 537 13.89 -2.20 -0.32
N GLY A 538 12.69 -1.66 -0.53
CA GLY A 538 12.45 -0.54 -1.44
C GLY A 538 12.69 0.83 -0.81
N HIS A 539 12.94 0.91 0.50
CA HIS A 539 13.27 2.12 1.27
C HIS A 539 14.53 1.87 2.13
N LEU A 540 14.90 2.78 3.03
CA LEU A 540 16.09 2.62 3.87
C LEU A 540 15.97 1.37 4.76
N PHE A 541 17.10 0.76 5.08
CA PHE A 541 17.21 -0.26 6.11
C PHE A 541 18.28 0.11 7.15
N THR A 542 18.01 0.13 8.45
CA THR A 542 16.70 -0.01 9.09
C THR A 542 15.91 1.28 8.96
N GLU A 543 14.59 1.24 8.91
CA GLU A 543 13.76 2.46 8.90
C GLU A 543 12.58 2.32 9.87
N GLY A 544 11.79 3.37 9.98
CA GLY A 544 10.80 3.55 11.04
C GLY A 544 11.53 4.00 12.29
N THR A 545 11.41 3.21 13.35
CA THR A 545 12.01 3.53 14.65
C THR A 545 13.48 3.11 14.68
N ALA A 546 14.26 3.62 13.73
CA ALA A 546 15.65 3.24 13.48
C ALA A 546 16.60 3.60 14.65
N ASP A 547 16.13 4.39 15.61
CA ASP A 547 16.79 4.73 16.88
C ASP A 547 16.66 3.64 17.96
N SER A 548 15.54 2.90 17.93
CA SER A 548 15.20 1.86 18.91
C SER A 548 15.23 0.44 18.36
N ASN A 549 15.20 0.28 17.03
CA ASN A 549 15.51 -0.99 16.38
C ASN A 549 16.96 -1.37 16.72
N GLU A 550 17.16 -2.55 17.28
CA GLU A 550 18.47 -3.07 17.59
C GLU A 550 18.89 -4.02 16.47
N VAL A 551 19.76 -3.52 15.59
CA VAL A 551 20.31 -4.29 14.47
C VAL A 551 21.80 -4.25 14.56
N TRP A 552 22.43 -5.40 14.67
CA TRP A 552 23.86 -5.47 14.96
C TRP A 552 24.53 -6.64 14.25
N LEU A 553 25.83 -6.53 14.10
CA LEU A 553 26.67 -7.65 13.70
C LEU A 553 27.17 -8.40 14.93
N GLU A 554 26.89 -9.70 14.97
CA GLU A 554 27.52 -10.64 15.87
C GLU A 554 28.63 -11.36 15.13
N VAL A 555 29.84 -11.35 15.69
CA VAL A 555 31.02 -12.00 15.14
C VAL A 555 31.53 -13.04 16.11
N THR A 556 31.74 -14.26 15.64
CA THR A 556 32.38 -15.32 16.41
C THR A 556 33.61 -15.84 15.68
N VAL A 557 34.75 -15.83 16.36
CA VAL A 557 36.01 -16.39 15.87
C VAL A 557 36.32 -17.66 16.66
N ARG A 558 36.51 -18.80 15.97
CA ARG A 558 36.81 -20.09 16.59
C ARG A 558 38.12 -20.67 16.09
N SER A 559 38.80 -21.44 16.93
CA SER A 559 39.90 -22.34 16.53
C SER A 559 39.50 -23.77 16.91
N GLY A 560 39.17 -24.59 15.90
CA GLY A 560 38.40 -25.81 16.15
C GLY A 560 37.04 -25.46 16.79
N ASP A 561 36.69 -26.10 17.91
CA ASP A 561 35.45 -25.84 18.64
C ASP A 561 35.58 -24.71 19.69
N GLU A 562 36.79 -24.20 19.94
CA GLU A 562 37.06 -23.18 20.95
C GLU A 562 36.80 -21.77 20.41
N ILE A 563 35.96 -20.97 21.09
CA ILE A 563 35.76 -19.55 20.77
C ILE A 563 36.96 -18.75 21.27
N ILE A 564 37.70 -18.12 20.35
CA ILE A 564 38.90 -17.32 20.62
C ILE A 564 38.67 -15.81 20.42
N GLY A 565 37.51 -15.40 19.90
CA GLY A 565 37.13 -14.01 19.76
C GLY A 565 35.63 -13.86 19.57
N ARG A 566 35.05 -12.77 20.09
CA ARG A 566 33.63 -12.46 19.96
C ARG A 566 33.35 -10.97 19.94
N SER A 567 32.31 -10.56 19.23
CA SER A 567 31.69 -9.22 19.25
C SER A 567 30.19 -9.38 19.04
N GLY A 568 29.35 -8.49 19.58
CA GLY A 568 27.89 -8.54 19.37
C GLY A 568 27.16 -9.67 20.07
N HIS A 569 27.78 -10.33 21.05
CA HIS A 569 27.09 -11.34 21.84
C HIS A 569 26.19 -10.67 22.89
N LEU A 570 25.11 -11.37 23.22
CA LEU A 570 24.24 -11.00 24.33
C LEU A 570 24.89 -11.37 25.66
N ASP A 571 24.70 -10.52 26.66
CA ASP A 571 25.02 -10.85 28.06
C ASP A 571 23.87 -11.63 28.73
N HIS A 572 23.97 -11.83 30.04
CA HIS A 572 22.96 -12.55 30.83
C HIS A 572 21.60 -11.84 30.90
N ASP A 573 21.55 -10.53 30.68
CA ASP A 573 20.35 -9.71 30.67
C ASP A 573 19.73 -9.62 29.27
N GLY A 574 20.34 -10.29 28.29
CA GLY A 574 19.97 -10.20 26.89
C GLY A 574 20.38 -8.85 26.28
N GLN A 575 21.27 -8.08 26.87
CA GLN A 575 21.80 -6.84 26.29
C GLN A 575 22.91 -7.14 25.27
N VAL A 576 22.85 -6.51 24.10
CA VAL A 576 23.94 -6.59 23.11
C VAL A 576 25.14 -5.81 23.62
N ASP A 577 26.35 -6.36 23.44
CA ASP A 577 27.61 -5.65 23.71
C ASP A 577 27.57 -4.23 23.12
N PRO A 578 27.65 -3.16 23.94
CA PRO A 578 27.55 -1.77 23.48
C PRO A 578 28.63 -1.35 22.48
N TRP A 579 29.74 -2.08 22.39
CA TRP A 579 30.83 -1.81 21.44
C TRP A 579 30.64 -2.45 20.06
N SER A 580 29.49 -3.09 19.85
CA SER A 580 29.15 -3.75 18.58
C SER A 580 28.87 -2.75 17.47
N HIS A 581 28.97 -3.20 16.23
CA HIS A 581 28.54 -2.40 15.10
C HIS A 581 27.02 -2.47 14.93
N PHE A 582 26.32 -1.37 15.19
CA PHE A 582 24.88 -1.24 15.03
C PHE A 582 24.50 -0.56 13.71
N LEU A 583 23.53 -1.13 12.99
CA LEU A 583 22.92 -0.58 11.77
C LEU A 583 21.66 0.23 12.12
N ASN A 584 21.84 1.23 13.00
CA ASN A 584 20.78 2.06 13.53
C ASN A 584 21.12 3.56 13.36
N VAL A 585 20.26 4.43 13.89
CA VAL A 585 20.54 5.87 14.01
C VAL A 585 20.74 6.19 15.49
N TYR A 586 21.92 6.67 15.86
CA TYR A 586 22.20 7.04 17.24
C TYR A 586 21.82 8.50 17.46
N LEU A 587 20.66 8.73 18.06
CA LEU A 587 20.13 10.06 18.31
C LEU A 587 20.57 10.58 19.67
N LEU A 588 20.94 11.87 19.70
CA LEU A 588 21.31 12.59 20.91
C LEU A 588 20.28 13.66 21.24
N ASP A 589 20.09 13.89 22.54
CA ASP A 589 19.36 15.04 23.05
C ASP A 589 20.24 16.31 23.11
N ARG A 590 19.72 17.36 23.77
CA ARG A 590 20.38 18.66 23.91
C ARG A 590 21.58 18.64 24.86
N ASP A 591 21.62 17.69 25.78
CA ASP A 591 22.69 17.52 26.76
C ASP A 591 23.79 16.56 26.26
N GLY A 592 23.55 15.91 25.11
CA GLY A 592 24.47 14.97 24.48
C GLY A 592 24.26 13.53 24.93
N GLU A 593 23.15 13.23 25.62
CA GLU A 593 22.78 11.89 26.04
C GLU A 593 21.98 11.17 24.94
N ARG A 594 22.01 9.83 24.95
CA ARG A 594 21.30 9.00 23.98
C ARG A 594 19.79 9.09 24.21
N ILE A 595 19.02 9.23 23.14
CA ILE A 595 17.57 8.99 23.16
C ILE A 595 17.31 7.49 23.39
N ASP A 596 16.84 7.14 24.58
CA ASP A 596 16.64 5.75 25.06
C ASP A 596 15.20 5.46 25.52
N ARG A 597 14.36 6.49 25.65
CA ARG A 597 12.96 6.41 26.09
C ARG A 597 11.95 6.60 24.97
N ARG A 598 12.43 6.68 23.71
CA ARG A 598 11.60 7.04 22.55
C ARG A 598 10.92 8.42 22.70
N ASN A 599 11.57 9.32 23.43
CA ASN A 599 11.25 10.74 23.61
C ASN A 599 11.63 11.54 22.35
N VAL A 600 10.71 11.58 21.38
CA VAL A 600 10.91 12.24 20.08
C VAL A 600 11.07 13.76 20.23
N GLU A 601 10.40 14.33 21.23
CA GLU A 601 10.47 15.74 21.64
C GLU A 601 11.89 16.22 21.99
N ASP A 602 12.77 15.33 22.44
CA ASP A 602 14.11 15.68 22.91
C ASP A 602 15.19 15.49 21.84
N ILE A 603 14.84 14.87 20.70
CA ILE A 603 15.79 14.63 19.60
C ILE A 603 16.41 15.96 19.14
N PHE A 604 17.74 16.02 19.16
CA PHE A 604 18.50 17.21 18.77
C PHE A 604 19.34 16.98 17.51
N THR A 605 20.15 15.92 17.49
CA THR A 605 21.02 15.57 16.35
C THR A 605 21.38 14.08 16.33
N PRO A 606 21.59 13.46 15.16
CA PRO A 606 22.25 12.16 15.11
C PRO A 606 23.75 12.29 15.39
N LEU A 607 24.30 11.37 16.20
CA LEU A 607 25.74 11.11 16.29
C LEU A 607 26.24 10.38 15.05
N TYR A 608 25.49 9.36 14.62
CA TYR A 608 25.70 8.66 13.36
C TYR A 608 24.38 8.17 12.76
N ASN A 609 24.41 7.86 11.46
CA ASN A 609 23.32 7.20 10.75
C ASN A 609 23.94 6.09 9.88
N HIS A 610 23.69 4.83 10.23
CA HIS A 610 24.17 3.65 9.51
C HIS A 610 23.08 2.98 8.66
N GLN A 611 22.00 3.70 8.33
CA GLN A 611 20.98 3.17 7.44
C GLN A 611 21.55 2.95 6.02
N ILE A 612 21.10 1.88 5.36
CA ILE A 612 21.51 1.44 4.02
C ILE A 612 20.31 1.62 3.07
N PRO A 613 20.42 2.47 2.03
CA PRO A 613 19.40 2.64 1.00
C PRO A 613 19.11 1.38 0.19
N PRO A 614 18.01 1.38 -0.59
CA PRO A 614 17.69 0.33 -1.54
C PRO A 614 18.84 0.11 -2.53
N GLY A 615 19.23 -1.15 -2.74
CA GLY A 615 20.32 -1.45 -3.67
C GLY A 615 21.71 -1.01 -3.18
N ALA A 616 21.87 -0.43 -2.00
CA ALA A 616 23.16 0.03 -1.52
C ALA A 616 23.85 -1.03 -0.64
N ALA A 617 25.10 -0.75 -0.28
CA ALA A 617 25.91 -1.54 0.62
C ALA A 617 26.59 -0.66 1.69
N ASP A 618 27.11 -1.31 2.73
CA ASP A 618 28.05 -0.75 3.72
C ASP A 618 29.17 -1.76 3.99
N VAL A 619 30.32 -1.30 4.51
CA VAL A 619 31.49 -2.15 4.84
C VAL A 619 31.83 -2.03 6.31
N VAL A 620 31.95 -3.14 7.03
CA VAL A 620 32.34 -3.16 8.45
C VAL A 620 33.68 -3.84 8.59
N HIS A 621 34.57 -3.24 9.36
CA HIS A 621 35.94 -3.72 9.56
C HIS A 621 36.08 -4.35 10.95
N PHE A 622 36.47 -5.61 11.02
CA PHE A 622 36.76 -6.30 12.28
C PHE A 622 38.26 -6.60 12.39
N ALA A 623 38.90 -6.08 13.42
CA ALA A 623 40.31 -6.37 13.68
C ALA A 623 40.46 -7.61 14.55
N PHE A 624 41.40 -8.49 14.22
CA PHE A 624 41.76 -9.63 15.07
C PHE A 624 43.24 -9.99 14.91
N THR A 625 43.78 -10.68 15.89
CA THR A 625 45.15 -11.21 15.85
C THR A 625 45.08 -12.72 15.80
N ALA A 626 45.71 -13.33 14.80
CA ALA A 626 45.81 -14.77 14.72
C ALA A 626 46.65 -15.28 15.92
N PRO A 627 46.20 -16.28 16.69
CA PRO A 627 46.95 -16.77 17.84
C PRO A 627 48.36 -17.25 17.45
N PRO A 628 49.40 -16.93 18.24
CA PRO A 628 50.79 -17.25 17.91
C PRO A 628 51.13 -18.75 18.08
N ASP A 629 50.36 -19.47 18.88
CA ASP A 629 50.62 -20.83 19.36
C ASP A 629 49.66 -21.88 18.77
N ARG A 630 48.82 -21.50 17.80
CA ARG A 630 47.80 -22.38 17.22
C ARG A 630 48.13 -22.74 15.76
N THR A 631 47.93 -24.02 15.44
CA THR A 631 48.04 -24.56 14.07
C THR A 631 46.70 -25.01 13.49
N ALA A 632 45.66 -25.10 14.34
CA ALA A 632 44.31 -25.44 13.91
C ALA A 632 43.69 -24.29 13.10
N PRO A 633 42.85 -24.57 12.09
CA PRO A 633 42.16 -23.55 11.31
C PRO A 633 41.32 -22.61 12.19
N ILE A 634 41.17 -21.37 11.72
CA ILE A 634 40.36 -20.34 12.37
C ILE A 634 39.09 -20.12 11.55
N SER A 635 37.91 -20.39 12.13
CA SER A 635 36.64 -20.01 11.51
C SER A 635 36.14 -18.67 12.03
N VAL A 636 35.56 -17.87 11.14
CA VAL A 636 34.91 -16.60 11.46
C VAL A 636 33.49 -16.66 10.93
N GLU A 637 32.52 -16.59 11.83
CA GLU A 637 31.09 -16.46 11.52
C GLU A 637 30.65 -15.02 11.80
N VAL A 638 29.95 -14.41 10.85
CA VAL A 638 29.31 -13.11 11.00
C VAL A 638 27.81 -13.23 10.76
N LYS A 639 27.01 -12.77 11.71
CA LYS A 639 25.54 -12.73 11.63
C LYS A 639 25.04 -11.31 11.72
N LEU A 640 24.12 -10.94 10.83
CA LEU A 640 23.32 -9.73 10.96
C LEU A 640 22.04 -10.07 11.70
N ASN A 641 21.94 -9.60 12.95
CA ASN A 641 20.81 -9.84 13.83
C ASN A 641 19.87 -8.62 13.86
N TYR A 642 18.59 -8.88 14.08
CA TYR A 642 17.56 -7.87 14.30
C TYR A 642 16.75 -8.20 15.55
N ARG A 643 16.53 -7.20 16.40
CA ARG A 643 15.54 -7.21 17.48
C ARG A 643 14.82 -5.86 17.51
N LYS A 644 13.51 -5.88 17.75
CA LYS A 644 12.67 -4.68 17.60
C LYS A 644 12.98 -3.58 18.63
N PHE A 645 13.27 -3.97 19.88
CA PHE A 645 13.57 -3.04 20.97
C PHE A 645 14.82 -3.50 21.72
N ASP A 646 15.70 -2.54 22.03
CA ASP A 646 16.84 -2.79 22.90
C ASP A 646 16.41 -3.00 24.36
N THR A 647 17.35 -3.50 25.17
CA THR A 647 17.10 -3.83 26.58
C THR A 647 16.78 -2.60 27.43
N VAL A 648 17.36 -1.44 27.12
CA VAL A 648 17.13 -0.21 27.91
C VAL A 648 15.69 0.25 27.73
N PHE A 649 15.23 0.32 26.49
CA PHE A 649 13.86 0.73 26.19
C PHE A 649 12.83 -0.29 26.69
N LEU A 650 13.12 -1.60 26.58
CA LEU A 650 12.28 -2.67 27.14
C LEU A 650 12.03 -2.46 28.64
N ARG A 651 13.11 -2.27 29.41
CA ARG A 651 13.02 -2.06 30.87
C ARG A 651 12.20 -0.82 31.21
N HIS A 652 12.32 0.24 30.41
CA HIS A 652 11.53 1.45 30.57
C HIS A 652 10.03 1.23 30.38
N PHE A 653 9.60 0.60 29.28
CA PHE A 653 8.16 0.44 29.02
C PHE A 653 7.52 -0.70 29.81
N LEU A 654 8.31 -1.65 30.34
CA LEU A 654 7.85 -2.64 31.31
C LEU A 654 7.82 -2.11 32.75
N ASP A 655 8.46 -0.96 33.00
CA ASP A 655 8.70 -0.42 34.34
C ASP A 655 9.42 -1.44 35.27
N ASP A 656 10.39 -2.17 34.70
CA ASP A 656 11.18 -3.17 35.42
C ASP A 656 12.66 -3.04 35.03
N PRO A 657 13.52 -2.48 35.91
CA PRO A 657 14.95 -2.31 35.63
C PRO A 657 15.73 -3.63 35.61
N THR A 658 15.12 -4.72 36.09
CA THR A 658 15.72 -6.06 36.14
C THR A 658 15.23 -6.98 35.03
N ALA A 659 14.33 -6.51 34.17
CA ALA A 659 13.81 -7.30 33.06
C ALA A 659 14.96 -7.78 32.16
N VAL A 660 14.93 -9.08 31.85
CA VAL A 660 15.79 -9.72 30.83
C VAL A 660 15.11 -9.54 29.48
N ASN A 661 15.88 -9.15 28.46
CA ASN A 661 15.34 -8.97 27.12
C ASN A 661 15.22 -10.30 26.38
N ASP A 662 14.04 -10.90 26.48
CA ASP A 662 13.64 -12.14 25.83
C ASP A 662 12.93 -11.96 24.47
N LEU A 663 12.87 -10.71 23.97
CA LEU A 663 12.25 -10.44 22.67
C LEU A 663 12.96 -11.19 21.54
N PRO A 664 12.22 -11.67 20.52
CA PRO A 664 12.81 -12.51 19.47
C PRO A 664 13.92 -11.81 18.68
N VAL A 665 15.07 -12.49 18.58
CA VAL A 665 16.18 -12.12 17.69
C VAL A 665 16.05 -12.87 16.37
N THR A 666 15.98 -12.13 15.28
CA THR A 666 15.93 -12.68 13.91
C THR A 666 17.29 -12.54 13.24
N VAL A 667 17.88 -13.66 12.81
CA VAL A 667 19.06 -13.63 11.93
C VAL A 667 18.60 -13.29 10.51
N ILE A 668 18.93 -12.10 10.02
CA ILE A 668 18.58 -11.64 8.68
C ILE A 668 19.44 -12.35 7.64
N ALA A 669 20.75 -12.38 7.90
CA ALA A 669 21.76 -12.99 7.05
C ALA A 669 22.96 -13.43 7.88
N ARG A 670 23.71 -14.40 7.34
CA ARG A 670 24.93 -14.92 7.95
C ARG A 670 25.92 -15.28 6.86
N ASP A 671 27.20 -15.24 7.20
CA ASP A 671 28.28 -15.76 6.39
C ASP A 671 29.38 -16.33 7.29
N GLU A 672 30.08 -17.34 6.80
CA GLU A 672 31.15 -18.02 7.51
C GLU A 672 32.32 -18.32 6.58
N ILE A 673 33.54 -18.14 7.10
CA ILE A 673 34.76 -18.49 6.40
C ILE A 673 35.72 -19.20 7.36
N THR A 674 36.48 -20.17 6.85
CA THR A 674 37.55 -20.83 7.60
C THR A 674 38.89 -20.54 6.94
N PHE A 675 39.83 -20.00 7.73
CA PHE A 675 41.19 -19.74 7.31
C PHE A 675 42.14 -20.82 7.86
N ASP A 676 42.95 -21.40 6.98
CA ASP A 676 44.02 -22.29 7.41
C ASP A 676 45.17 -21.50 8.03
N MET A 677 45.80 -22.05 9.07
CA MET A 677 47.04 -21.49 9.62
C MET A 677 48.24 -21.88 8.76
N ALA A 678 49.23 -20.99 8.64
CA ALA A 678 50.50 -21.29 7.99
C ALA A 678 51.17 -22.49 8.67
N GLY A 679 51.46 -23.55 7.90
CA GLY A 679 51.99 -24.82 8.41
C GLY A 679 50.94 -25.89 8.74
N GLY A 680 49.64 -25.56 8.67
CA GLY A 680 48.54 -26.52 8.81
C GLY A 680 48.16 -27.24 7.50
N THR A 681 47.28 -28.23 7.61
CA THR A 681 46.67 -28.92 6.46
C THR A 681 45.66 -28.02 5.76
N ALA A 682 45.70 -27.99 4.42
CA ALA A 682 44.78 -27.16 3.65
C ALA A 682 43.34 -27.67 3.75
N GLY A 683 42.42 -26.81 4.20
CA GLY A 683 40.98 -27.01 4.11
C GLY A 683 40.45 -26.73 2.70
N GLN A 684 39.27 -27.26 2.40
CA GLN A 684 38.57 -26.93 1.16
C GLN A 684 37.89 -25.57 1.31
N ALA A 685 38.20 -24.62 0.44
CA ALA A 685 37.60 -23.29 0.48
C ALA A 685 36.09 -23.38 0.18
N ALA A 686 35.27 -22.69 0.98
CA ALA A 686 33.86 -22.57 0.71
C ALA A 686 33.64 -21.79 -0.60
N GLU A 687 32.78 -22.30 -1.47
CA GLU A 687 32.33 -21.58 -2.66
C GLU A 687 31.29 -20.51 -2.28
N THR A 688 31.11 -19.51 -3.14
CA THR A 688 30.06 -18.49 -2.98
C THR A 688 29.32 -18.33 -4.30
N ASP A 689 27.99 -18.23 -4.22
CA ASP A 689 27.13 -18.04 -5.40
C ASP A 689 27.11 -16.59 -5.89
N ILE A 690 27.78 -15.67 -5.18
CA ILE A 690 27.83 -14.25 -5.52
C ILE A 690 28.93 -14.02 -6.58
N PRO A 691 28.60 -13.48 -7.76
CA PRO A 691 29.60 -13.18 -8.78
C PRO A 691 30.69 -12.23 -8.26
N ALA A 692 31.95 -12.49 -8.62
CA ALA A 692 33.09 -11.70 -8.15
C ALA A 692 32.95 -10.20 -8.44
N TRP A 693 32.38 -9.84 -9.60
CA TRP A 693 32.16 -8.43 -9.97
C TRP A 693 31.14 -7.74 -9.04
N GLU A 694 30.10 -8.46 -8.62
CA GLU A 694 29.07 -7.94 -7.73
C GLU A 694 29.64 -7.73 -6.32
N ARG A 695 30.46 -8.68 -5.84
CA ARG A 695 31.16 -8.56 -4.55
C ARG A 695 32.07 -7.32 -4.52
N TRP A 696 32.86 -7.10 -5.57
CA TRP A 696 33.69 -5.90 -5.71
C TRP A 696 32.86 -4.61 -5.80
N ASN A 697 31.74 -4.65 -6.53
CA ASN A 697 30.87 -3.50 -6.69
C ASN A 697 30.21 -3.12 -5.36
N ASP A 698 29.69 -4.09 -4.61
CA ASP A 698 29.10 -3.86 -3.30
C ASP A 698 30.12 -3.35 -2.29
N TYR A 699 31.34 -3.93 -2.29
CA TYR A 699 32.44 -3.42 -1.47
C TYR A 699 32.75 -1.96 -1.81
N GLY A 700 32.89 -1.62 -3.09
CA GLY A 700 33.09 -0.25 -3.55
C GLY A 700 31.95 0.71 -3.18
N ILE A 701 30.69 0.25 -3.28
CA ILE A 701 29.51 1.04 -2.88
C ILE A 701 29.55 1.34 -1.37
N GLY A 702 29.86 0.36 -0.53
CA GLY A 702 29.94 0.56 0.91
C GLY A 702 31.06 1.53 1.30
N LEU A 703 32.25 1.38 0.71
CA LEU A 703 33.38 2.30 0.90
C LEU A 703 33.05 3.72 0.44
N LEU A 704 32.42 3.87 -0.73
CA LEU A 704 31.95 5.15 -1.24
C LEU A 704 30.97 5.81 -0.27
N ARG A 705 30.12 5.03 0.40
CA ARG A 705 29.08 5.55 1.30
C ARG A 705 29.55 5.87 2.72
N LYS A 706 30.75 5.45 3.13
CA LYS A 706 31.26 5.71 4.47
C LYS A 706 31.15 7.17 4.90
N ALA A 707 30.91 7.38 6.20
CA ALA A 707 30.76 8.69 6.81
C ALA A 707 32.03 9.54 6.65
N GLN A 708 31.94 10.85 6.94
CA GLN A 708 33.10 11.76 6.99
C GLN A 708 33.96 11.80 5.70
N ARG A 709 33.30 11.74 4.52
CA ARG A 709 33.83 11.81 3.14
C ARG A 709 34.06 10.48 2.41
N GLY A 710 33.92 9.35 3.09
CA GLY A 710 34.02 8.02 2.47
C GLY A 710 35.47 7.55 2.28
N GLU A 711 35.66 6.25 2.07
CA GLU A 711 36.95 5.64 1.77
C GLU A 711 37.22 5.66 0.26
N LEU A 712 37.31 6.88 -0.31
CA LEU A 712 37.22 7.09 -1.76
C LEU A 712 38.36 6.44 -2.55
N ARG A 713 39.58 6.38 -2.00
CA ARG A 713 40.72 5.71 -2.64
C ARG A 713 40.49 4.20 -2.74
N GLN A 714 39.97 3.60 -1.66
CA GLN A 714 39.62 2.19 -1.62
C GLN A 714 38.43 1.90 -2.54
N ALA A 715 37.43 2.79 -2.60
CA ALA A 715 36.30 2.67 -3.52
C ALA A 715 36.74 2.76 -4.99
N GLU A 716 37.63 3.69 -5.33
CA GLU A 716 38.23 3.79 -6.67
C GLU A 716 38.93 2.48 -7.06
N TYR A 717 39.74 1.93 -6.16
CA TYR A 717 40.39 0.63 -6.37
C TYR A 717 39.35 -0.48 -6.61
N ALA A 718 38.30 -0.55 -5.79
CA ALA A 718 37.25 -1.55 -5.92
C ALA A 718 36.52 -1.45 -7.27
N PHE A 719 36.12 -0.26 -7.69
CA PHE A 719 35.41 -0.07 -8.95
C PHE A 719 36.30 -0.30 -10.19
N ARG A 720 37.61 -0.08 -10.11
CA ARG A 720 38.55 -0.55 -11.14
C ARG A 720 38.55 -2.07 -11.27
N ARG A 721 38.47 -2.81 -10.15
CA ARG A 721 38.33 -4.27 -10.22
C ARG A 721 37.03 -4.71 -10.89
N VAL A 722 35.95 -3.96 -10.70
CA VAL A 722 34.69 -4.21 -11.42
C VAL A 722 34.87 -3.98 -12.93
N GLU A 723 35.57 -2.91 -13.31
CA GLU A 723 35.93 -2.61 -14.71
C GLU A 723 36.79 -3.72 -15.33
N ASP A 724 37.85 -4.16 -14.63
CA ASP A 724 38.74 -5.27 -15.03
C ASP A 724 37.97 -6.57 -15.28
N LEU A 725 36.85 -6.77 -14.58
CA LEU A 725 35.97 -7.94 -14.72
C LEU A 725 34.95 -7.80 -15.86
N GLY A 726 35.08 -6.78 -16.71
CA GLY A 726 34.24 -6.61 -17.90
C GLY A 726 32.86 -6.04 -17.60
N ARG A 727 32.70 -5.26 -16.52
CA ARG A 727 31.40 -4.69 -16.11
C ARG A 727 31.38 -3.18 -16.19
N ALA A 728 30.41 -2.63 -16.93
CA ALA A 728 30.18 -1.19 -17.06
C ALA A 728 29.85 -0.49 -15.72
N ASP A 729 29.36 -1.25 -14.73
CA ASP A 729 29.12 -0.78 -13.35
C ASP A 729 30.38 -0.15 -12.73
N GLY A 730 31.56 -0.68 -13.05
CA GLY A 730 32.85 -0.17 -12.58
C GLY A 730 33.10 1.28 -12.99
N PRO A 731 33.25 1.59 -14.29
CA PRO A 731 33.48 2.97 -14.73
C PRO A 731 32.32 3.93 -14.40
N LEU A 732 31.07 3.46 -14.36
CA LEU A 732 29.95 4.30 -13.87
C LEU A 732 30.14 4.72 -12.41
N ASN A 733 30.55 3.80 -11.54
CA ASN A 733 30.76 4.11 -10.13
C ASN A 733 32.09 4.85 -9.88
N LEU A 734 33.11 4.66 -10.72
CA LEU A 734 34.28 5.54 -10.75
C LEU A 734 33.89 6.99 -11.03
N ALA A 735 32.98 7.25 -11.97
CA ALA A 735 32.48 8.61 -12.21
C ALA A 735 31.81 9.21 -10.97
N ARG A 736 31.12 8.41 -10.13
CA ARG A 736 30.58 8.87 -8.84
C ARG A 736 31.68 9.25 -7.84
N VAL A 737 32.76 8.47 -7.78
CA VAL A 737 33.95 8.78 -6.95
C VAL A 737 34.56 10.10 -7.42
N TYR A 738 34.86 10.22 -8.71
CA TYR A 738 35.51 11.39 -9.28
C TYR A 738 34.66 12.66 -9.20
N LEU A 739 33.33 12.57 -9.38
CA LEU A 739 32.41 13.69 -9.13
C LEU A 739 32.42 14.17 -7.67
N ARG A 740 32.70 13.27 -6.71
CA ARG A 740 32.81 13.63 -5.29
C ARG A 740 34.15 14.27 -4.96
N GLU A 741 35.20 13.85 -5.65
CA GLU A 741 36.55 14.44 -5.54
C GLU A 741 36.73 15.73 -6.36
N GLY A 742 35.79 16.04 -7.26
CA GLY A 742 35.88 17.17 -8.19
C GLY A 742 36.80 16.92 -9.40
N ARG A 743 37.14 15.66 -9.68
CA ARG A 743 38.00 15.24 -10.80
C ARG A 743 37.17 15.06 -12.08
N LEU A 744 36.73 16.17 -12.66
CA LEU A 744 35.73 16.15 -13.74
C LEU A 744 36.20 15.50 -15.04
N GLU A 745 37.48 15.67 -15.38
CA GLU A 745 38.09 15.03 -16.55
C GLU A 745 38.12 13.49 -16.39
N ASP A 746 38.55 13.00 -15.22
CA ASP A 746 38.53 11.57 -14.91
C ASP A 746 37.10 11.01 -14.90
N ALA A 747 36.12 11.80 -14.43
CA ALA A 747 34.71 11.43 -14.48
C ALA A 747 34.21 11.31 -15.93
N ALA A 748 34.52 12.27 -16.79
CA ALA A 748 34.16 12.23 -18.21
C ALA A 748 34.79 11.02 -18.92
N GLN A 749 36.10 10.78 -18.71
CA GLN A 749 36.80 9.62 -19.27
C GLN A 749 36.21 8.30 -18.76
N ALA A 750 35.82 8.21 -17.49
CA ALA A 750 35.16 7.02 -16.97
C ALA A 750 33.80 6.79 -17.64
N LEU A 751 32.99 7.83 -17.86
CA LEU A 751 31.71 7.71 -18.55
C LEU A 751 31.86 7.33 -20.02
N GLU A 752 32.89 7.85 -20.70
CA GLU A 752 33.24 7.44 -22.06
C GLU A 752 33.59 5.94 -22.10
N ARG A 753 34.45 5.47 -21.20
CA ARG A 753 34.76 4.04 -21.09
C ARG A 753 33.52 3.21 -20.78
N ALA A 754 32.66 3.64 -19.86
CA ALA A 754 31.41 2.96 -19.55
C ALA A 754 30.51 2.81 -20.78
N SER A 755 30.42 3.84 -21.63
CA SER A 755 29.59 3.83 -22.84
C SER A 755 30.06 2.85 -23.92
N ALA A 756 31.33 2.42 -23.85
CA ALA A 756 31.93 1.50 -24.82
C ALA A 756 31.77 0.01 -24.45
N PHE A 757 31.14 -0.33 -23.33
CA PHE A 757 30.91 -1.72 -22.92
C PHE A 757 29.79 -2.39 -23.71
N ASP A 758 29.90 -3.73 -23.87
CA ASP A 758 28.83 -4.61 -24.36
C ASP A 758 28.55 -5.71 -23.31
N PRO A 759 27.34 -5.81 -22.73
CA PRO A 759 26.18 -4.94 -22.98
C PRO A 759 26.39 -3.52 -22.47
N ALA A 760 25.79 -2.56 -23.16
CA ALA A 760 25.81 -1.15 -22.79
C ALA A 760 25.22 -0.92 -21.38
N PRO A 761 25.71 0.08 -20.64
CA PRO A 761 25.16 0.44 -19.34
C PRO A 761 23.71 0.95 -19.45
N LEU A 762 23.03 1.03 -18.31
CA LEU A 762 21.70 1.62 -18.24
C LEU A 762 21.74 3.09 -18.72
N PRO A 763 21.01 3.45 -19.79
CA PRO A 763 21.20 4.73 -20.47
C PRO A 763 20.84 5.93 -19.58
N TRP A 764 19.77 5.84 -18.79
CA TRP A 764 19.38 6.93 -17.87
C TRP A 764 20.45 7.21 -16.81
N LEU A 765 21.15 6.17 -16.33
CA LEU A 765 22.21 6.35 -15.34
C LEU A 765 23.43 7.02 -15.98
N LEU A 766 23.76 6.66 -17.23
CA LEU A 766 24.78 7.34 -18.01
C LEU A 766 24.43 8.83 -18.20
N HIS A 767 23.21 9.14 -18.66
CA HIS A 767 22.73 10.52 -18.79
C HIS A 767 22.75 11.29 -17.47
N TRP A 768 22.38 10.65 -16.36
CA TRP A 768 22.42 11.28 -15.03
C TRP A 768 23.83 11.71 -14.65
N LEU A 769 24.81 10.82 -14.79
CA LEU A 769 26.19 11.10 -14.43
C LEU A 769 26.84 12.08 -15.42
N THR A 770 26.58 11.95 -16.72
CA THR A 770 27.04 12.88 -17.76
C THR A 770 26.47 14.28 -17.54
N GLY A 771 25.18 14.40 -17.25
CA GLY A 771 24.54 15.68 -16.93
C GLY A 771 25.19 16.38 -15.73
N ARG A 772 25.55 15.61 -14.70
CA ARG A 772 26.28 16.13 -13.53
C ARG A 772 27.70 16.59 -13.87
N VAL A 773 28.43 15.85 -14.70
CA VAL A 773 29.78 16.23 -15.15
C VAL A 773 29.70 17.51 -15.98
N ASN A 774 28.81 17.56 -16.97
CA ASN A 774 28.60 18.72 -17.84
C ASN A 774 28.23 19.97 -17.04
N GLN A 775 27.33 19.83 -16.07
CA GLN A 775 26.94 20.95 -15.21
C GLN A 775 28.13 21.51 -14.41
N GLN A 776 28.97 20.63 -13.83
CA GLN A 776 30.14 21.09 -13.07
C GLN A 776 31.27 21.64 -13.97
N ASN A 777 31.34 21.22 -15.24
CA ASN A 777 32.26 21.78 -16.24
C ASN A 777 31.77 23.12 -16.83
N GLY A 778 30.52 23.51 -16.59
CA GLY A 778 29.91 24.71 -17.18
C GLY A 778 29.28 24.50 -18.56
N GLU A 779 29.22 23.25 -19.04
CA GLU A 779 28.53 22.83 -20.27
C GLU A 779 27.03 22.70 -19.99
N LEU A 780 26.40 23.84 -19.74
CA LEU A 780 25.07 23.91 -19.14
C LEU A 780 23.95 23.49 -20.11
N ASP A 781 24.10 23.76 -21.41
CA ASP A 781 23.09 23.40 -22.40
C ASP A 781 23.01 21.87 -22.57
N GLU A 782 24.15 21.19 -22.55
CA GLU A 782 24.26 19.74 -22.55
C GLU A 782 23.74 19.13 -21.24
N ALA A 783 24.03 19.76 -20.09
CA ALA A 783 23.50 19.32 -18.81
C ALA A 783 21.96 19.39 -18.78
N ILE A 784 21.38 20.51 -19.25
CA ILE A 784 19.94 20.69 -19.41
C ILE A 784 19.34 19.60 -20.29
N ALA A 785 19.96 19.30 -21.44
CA ALA A 785 19.50 18.25 -22.34
C ALA A 785 19.52 16.86 -21.67
N ASN A 786 20.59 16.52 -20.95
CA ASN A 786 20.68 15.26 -20.21
C ASN A 786 19.57 15.12 -19.17
N TYR A 787 19.31 16.15 -18.37
CA TYR A 787 18.25 16.10 -17.36
C TYR A 787 16.85 16.02 -17.98
N ARG A 788 16.61 16.71 -19.10
CA ARG A 788 15.35 16.61 -19.85
C ARG A 788 15.11 15.19 -20.39
N HIS A 789 16.12 14.55 -20.96
CA HIS A 789 16.00 13.15 -21.41
C HIS A 789 15.62 12.19 -20.29
N ILE A 790 16.13 12.44 -19.07
CA ILE A 790 15.75 11.66 -17.89
C ILE A 790 14.30 11.92 -17.53
N LEU A 791 13.91 13.18 -17.32
CA LEU A 791 12.55 13.53 -16.89
C LEU A 791 11.46 13.16 -17.91
N ASN A 792 11.79 13.15 -19.20
CA ASN A 792 10.88 12.67 -20.25
C ASN A 792 10.82 11.15 -20.35
N THR A 793 11.67 10.43 -19.61
CA THR A 793 11.84 8.98 -19.69
C THR A 793 12.04 8.53 -21.15
N ASP A 794 12.99 9.14 -21.85
CA ASP A 794 13.25 8.92 -23.29
C ASP A 794 13.86 7.53 -23.61
N PHE A 795 13.85 6.60 -22.66
CA PHE A 795 14.49 5.29 -22.75
C PHE A 795 13.46 4.18 -22.89
N GLU A 796 13.46 3.48 -24.03
CA GLU A 796 12.53 2.39 -24.30
C GLU A 796 12.63 1.26 -23.26
N VAL A 797 13.85 0.89 -22.86
CA VAL A 797 14.08 -0.12 -21.82
C VAL A 797 13.52 0.31 -20.46
N ALA A 798 13.52 1.61 -20.14
CA ALA A 798 12.93 2.10 -18.89
C ALA A 798 11.41 1.95 -18.93
N ARG A 799 10.76 2.39 -20.02
CA ARG A 799 9.31 2.28 -20.19
C ARG A 799 8.82 0.83 -20.19
N GLN A 800 9.56 -0.08 -20.83
CA GLN A 800 9.25 -1.52 -20.83
C GLN A 800 9.31 -2.14 -19.43
N ARG A 801 10.15 -1.59 -18.54
CA ARG A 801 10.27 -2.02 -17.14
C ARG A 801 9.31 -1.29 -16.20
N GLY A 802 8.45 -0.44 -16.74
CA GLY A 802 7.50 0.37 -15.98
C GLY A 802 8.15 1.52 -15.21
N PHE A 803 9.28 2.05 -15.66
CA PHE A 803 9.93 3.19 -14.99
C PHE A 803 9.38 4.51 -15.52
N ASP A 804 9.29 5.50 -14.64
CA ASP A 804 8.92 6.88 -14.97
C ASP A 804 9.73 7.86 -14.09
N PHE A 805 10.76 8.46 -14.66
CA PHE A 805 11.65 9.36 -13.94
C PHE A 805 11.14 10.81 -13.90
N GLY A 806 9.96 11.11 -14.45
CA GLY A 806 9.38 12.45 -14.44
C GLY A 806 9.20 13.03 -13.03
N GLU A 807 9.10 12.16 -12.03
CA GLU A 807 8.92 12.51 -10.62
C GLU A 807 10.22 12.45 -9.79
N ASP A 808 11.40 12.25 -10.39
CA ASP A 808 12.66 12.30 -9.65
C ASP A 808 13.01 13.74 -9.30
N PHE A 809 12.55 14.20 -8.13
CA PHE A 809 12.80 15.56 -7.67
C PHE A 809 14.28 15.91 -7.49
N ARG A 810 15.21 14.94 -7.47
CA ARG A 810 16.65 15.25 -7.54
C ARG A 810 17.04 15.72 -8.94
N VAL A 811 16.49 15.09 -9.98
CA VAL A 811 16.73 15.47 -11.38
C VAL A 811 16.02 16.78 -11.71
N ILE A 812 14.78 16.96 -11.24
CA ILE A 812 14.04 18.22 -11.39
C ILE A 812 14.83 19.40 -10.80
N ASN A 813 15.29 19.26 -9.55
CA ASN A 813 16.12 20.28 -8.90
C ASN A 813 17.43 20.55 -9.65
N ARG A 814 18.06 19.51 -10.22
CA ARG A 814 19.29 19.68 -11.01
C ARG A 814 19.04 20.42 -12.31
N LEU A 815 17.92 20.13 -12.99
CA LEU A 815 17.49 20.88 -14.16
C LEU A 815 17.22 22.34 -13.82
N GLY A 816 16.45 22.62 -12.76
CA GLY A 816 16.20 23.98 -12.29
C GLY A 816 17.49 24.74 -11.99
N GLN A 817 18.44 24.09 -11.31
CA GLN A 817 19.75 24.67 -11.02
C GLN A 817 20.57 24.94 -12.30
N ALA A 818 20.60 24.02 -13.26
CA ALA A 818 21.33 24.19 -14.51
C ALA A 818 20.75 25.34 -15.35
N LEU A 819 19.42 25.47 -15.42
CA LEU A 819 18.72 26.58 -16.08
C LEU A 819 19.06 27.93 -15.40
N PHE A 820 19.05 27.97 -14.06
CA PHE A 820 19.42 29.15 -13.30
C PHE A 820 20.88 29.55 -13.50
N GLU A 821 21.79 28.58 -13.57
CA GLU A 821 23.20 28.84 -13.88
C GLU A 821 23.36 29.35 -15.31
N ARG A 822 22.62 28.78 -16.26
CA ARG A 822 22.67 29.14 -17.68
C ARG A 822 22.20 30.57 -17.93
N SER A 823 21.23 31.04 -17.16
CA SER A 823 20.73 32.41 -17.25
C SER A 823 21.81 33.46 -16.91
N LYS A 824 22.83 33.10 -16.12
CA LYS A 824 23.93 34.01 -15.74
C LYS A 824 24.90 34.31 -16.90
N PHE A 825 24.85 33.51 -17.96
CA PHE A 825 25.62 33.72 -19.19
C PHE A 825 24.95 34.74 -20.11
N GLU A 826 23.64 34.97 -19.96
CA GLU A 826 22.87 35.95 -20.71
C GLU A 826 23.04 37.39 -20.15
N ARG A 827 24.06 38.09 -20.66
CA ARG A 827 24.49 39.42 -20.17
C ARG A 827 24.09 40.56 -21.11
N GLY A 828 23.82 41.72 -20.52
CA GLY A 828 23.44 42.94 -21.26
C GLY A 828 21.93 43.06 -21.51
N ALA A 829 21.51 44.19 -22.08
CA ALA A 829 20.10 44.49 -22.35
C ALA A 829 19.51 43.64 -23.49
N GLN A 830 20.34 43.24 -24.46
CA GLN A 830 19.90 42.49 -25.64
C GLN A 830 19.54 41.03 -25.33
N SER A 831 20.17 40.42 -24.31
CA SER A 831 19.87 39.04 -23.86
C SER A 831 18.87 38.97 -22.71
N GLN A 832 18.19 40.08 -22.36
CA GLN A 832 17.27 40.10 -21.23
C GLN A 832 16.13 39.10 -21.38
N GLU A 833 15.53 38.99 -22.57
CA GLU A 833 14.41 38.08 -22.80
C GLU A 833 14.82 36.60 -22.61
N ALA A 834 15.98 36.21 -23.15
CA ALA A 834 16.53 34.87 -23.00
C ALA A 834 16.86 34.56 -21.52
N ARG A 835 17.47 35.52 -20.81
CA ARG A 835 17.73 35.40 -19.37
C ARG A 835 16.44 35.16 -18.59
N ASP A 836 15.42 35.97 -18.84
CA ASP A 836 14.15 35.90 -18.13
C ASP A 836 13.39 34.60 -18.46
N ALA A 837 13.55 34.06 -19.68
CA ALA A 837 13.01 32.75 -20.05
C ALA A 837 13.62 31.62 -19.23
N PHE A 838 14.96 31.56 -19.14
CA PHE A 838 15.63 30.55 -18.30
C PHE A 838 15.27 30.68 -16.82
N LEU A 839 15.16 31.90 -16.29
CA LEU A 839 14.75 32.12 -14.90
C LEU A 839 13.32 31.67 -14.63
N ARG A 840 12.39 31.89 -15.58
CA ARG A 840 11.02 31.38 -15.47
C ARG A 840 11.00 29.86 -15.49
N GLU A 841 11.70 29.24 -16.44
CA GLU A 841 11.75 27.78 -16.51
C GLU A 841 12.40 27.18 -15.26
N ALA A 842 13.51 27.76 -14.76
CA ALA A 842 14.16 27.32 -13.53
C ALA A 842 13.19 27.37 -12.34
N ARG A 843 12.47 28.49 -12.18
CA ARG A 843 11.44 28.65 -11.15
C ARG A 843 10.37 27.58 -11.31
N ASP A 844 9.85 27.36 -12.51
CA ASP A 844 8.79 26.39 -12.75
C ASP A 844 9.27 24.96 -12.38
N ARG A 845 10.52 24.59 -12.70
CA ARG A 845 11.10 23.30 -12.23
C ARG A 845 11.26 23.22 -10.72
N PHE A 846 11.65 24.29 -10.04
CA PHE A 846 11.68 24.27 -8.58
C PHE A 846 10.27 24.18 -7.97
N MET A 847 9.25 24.73 -8.63
CA MET A 847 7.85 24.57 -8.22
C MET A 847 7.34 23.14 -8.45
N ASP A 848 7.69 22.50 -9.57
CA ASP A 848 7.36 21.08 -9.84
C ASP A 848 7.88 20.12 -8.75
N THR A 849 8.90 20.52 -7.98
CA THR A 849 9.42 19.73 -6.85
C THR A 849 8.56 19.84 -5.59
N LEU A 850 7.80 20.94 -5.46
CA LEU A 850 6.98 21.23 -4.27
C LEU A 850 5.54 20.72 -4.42
N GLU A 851 5.07 20.58 -5.65
CA GLU A 851 3.81 19.94 -6.04
C GLU A 851 3.94 18.41 -5.99
#